data_AF-A0AAN7P3Z7-F1
#
_entry.id   AF-A0AAN7P3Z7-F1
#
_cell.length_a   1.000
_cell.length_b   1.000
_cell.length_c   1.000
_cell.angle_alpha   90.00
_cell.angle_beta   90.00
_cell.angle_gamma   90.00
#
_symmetry.space_group_name_H-M   'P 1'
#
loop_
_entity.id
_entity.type
_entity.pdbx_description
1 polymer ?
#
loop_
_entity_poly.entity_id
_entity_poly.type
_entity_poly.pdbx_seq_one_letter_code
_entity_poly.pdbx_strand_id
1 'polypeptide(L)'
;MSQRIQPSLNFKYPTNRDSRFKSPSLWLESKKIDDDTDGLWRIHDNLYDVSDFISSHPGGPMWLELTKGTDATEAFEAHHISSLAEEFLKKYFVRKADKPRNSPFTFKDDGFYRTLKRNVAVALKTVPKDSANVSDYITDVLCLGTFICAILSSQLSSVFFAVVSSFCLSLTTIAAHNYFHRKDNFRMYYFNLCLMDFREWRISHSLSHHLFPNTIYDFEISGFEPFIQYLPNKKSLLVKWSSSLLILILWTLLFHLSYIKRMLETYHKKNYFNMIDAIPFAIPLAMYIFSGASLFKVIGMWILIVLLGSFIFSVIGFNAAHHHPDIFHEGDTPRASVDIDWGIHQLDSVADRYEITGNTFLVLTNFGDHALHHIFPTLDHATLQYLYPTFENTMKQFGLNLQMKSQIDMIVGQFKQLRRDKPNMVPPGSKMMVNSLIYYFFPLRDNDTSNPSTLGLKYPIYRDDRTKSGNSWLAGKRIEDGAENLWRVYDNLYNLNDFVEKHPGGSEWLELTKGTDITEAFESHHLYKKAEEMLPSFFVREAKTARDSPFTFNDGDFYKTLKERVREVYKDLPKWPVVKSKIITDALFISYLVSAVAAAYYWSFTAGFIAGMLLYFTAVAAHNFFHQKDNIRMYYFNFTLMSSRTWRISHAMSHHMFPNTVKDLEVSEVEPFLQYLTTKKTLCVRYMSWLYSPIVYSMLYLGFWIRETSEVIHKESNFEKTRLLPFFVPLLMYTITGLPLLKVLLMFTWIIVTSSLYFGFIGLNAGHHHPDIFHDGDMPRAKTELDWGLHQMDTTVESKDIAGSHFMVLTHFGNHTLHHLFPTIDHGLLRYLYPVLQKTCEDFGIEFRTYSMLKLVRGQFQQLARIKPRTDLGLTKRL
;
A
#
# COMPACT_ATOMS: atom_id res chain seq x y z
N MET A 1 -3.44 -20.44 35.39
CA MET A 1 -3.02 -19.04 35.62
C MET A 1 -2.26 -18.60 34.38
N SER A 2 -2.72 -17.57 33.66
CA SER A 2 -1.94 -16.98 32.57
C SER A 2 -0.67 -16.37 33.16
N GLN A 3 0.48 -16.61 32.53
CA GLN A 3 1.71 -15.91 32.90
C GLN A 3 1.48 -14.40 32.71
N ARG A 4 1.84 -13.59 33.71
CA ARG A 4 1.81 -12.13 33.59
C ARG A 4 2.72 -11.71 32.43
N ILE A 5 2.23 -10.77 31.64
CA ILE A 5 2.98 -10.16 30.54
C ILE A 5 4.12 -9.37 31.14
N GLN A 6 5.31 -9.49 30.57
CA GLN A 6 6.42 -8.59 30.87
C GLN A 6 6.21 -7.31 30.04
N PRO A 7 5.98 -6.14 30.67
CA PRO A 7 5.76 -4.90 29.94
C PRO A 7 7.02 -4.52 29.14
N SER A 8 6.87 -4.20 27.86
CA SER A 8 7.98 -3.76 27.01
C SER A 8 8.22 -2.25 27.09
N LEU A 9 7.22 -1.48 27.55
CA LEU A 9 7.33 -0.03 27.78
C LEU A 9 7.74 0.34 29.22
N ASN A 10 8.22 -0.62 30.03
CA ASN A 10 8.60 -0.39 31.45
C ASN A 10 7.49 0.18 32.35
N PHE A 11 6.21 -0.02 32.01
CA PHE A 11 5.11 0.31 32.91
C PHE A 11 5.19 -0.47 34.22
N LYS A 12 4.84 0.17 35.33
CA LYS A 12 4.44 -0.56 36.54
C LYS A 12 3.18 -1.35 36.22
N TYR A 13 3.12 -2.60 36.65
CA TYR A 13 1.95 -3.44 36.43
C TYR A 13 0.74 -2.85 37.18
N PRO A 14 -0.40 -2.54 36.51
CA PRO A 14 -1.48 -1.80 37.15
C PRO A 14 -2.14 -2.57 38.30
N THR A 15 -2.47 -1.85 39.37
CA THR A 15 -3.22 -2.38 40.50
C THR A 15 -4.59 -2.89 40.02
N ASN A 16 -5.07 -4.01 40.57
CA ASN A 16 -6.32 -4.69 40.22
C ASN A 16 -6.58 -5.01 38.74
N ARG A 17 -5.59 -4.90 37.84
CA ARG A 17 -5.73 -5.22 36.40
C ARG A 17 -6.33 -6.62 36.17
N ASP A 18 -5.89 -7.59 36.98
CA ASP A 18 -6.29 -8.99 36.88
C ASP A 18 -7.44 -9.37 37.84
N SER A 19 -8.17 -8.37 38.37
CA SER A 19 -9.37 -8.60 39.17
C SER A 19 -10.39 -9.45 38.40
N ARG A 20 -11.12 -10.30 39.11
CA ARG A 20 -12.20 -11.12 38.52
C ARG A 20 -13.36 -10.24 38.04
N PHE A 21 -13.61 -9.13 38.71
CA PHE A 21 -14.64 -8.17 38.37
C PHE A 21 -13.94 -6.87 37.99
N LYS A 22 -13.79 -6.64 36.68
CA LYS A 22 -13.12 -5.45 36.11
C LYS A 22 -14.19 -4.45 35.74
N SER A 23 -14.01 -3.18 36.08
CA SER A 23 -14.87 -2.08 35.64
C SER A 23 -14.04 -0.84 35.35
N PRO A 24 -14.53 0.08 34.49
CA PRO A 24 -13.86 1.37 34.31
C PRO A 24 -13.72 2.12 35.65
N SER A 25 -14.73 2.06 36.52
CA SER A 25 -14.64 2.61 37.87
C SER A 25 -13.49 2.01 38.70
N LEU A 26 -13.31 0.68 38.69
CA LEU A 26 -12.19 0.02 39.37
C LEU A 26 -10.83 0.34 38.75
N TRP A 27 -10.77 0.47 37.42
CA TRP A 27 -9.56 0.90 36.72
C TRP A 27 -9.12 2.29 37.19
N LEU A 28 -10.06 3.22 37.30
CA LEU A 28 -9.79 4.58 37.76
C LEU A 28 -9.37 4.62 39.24
N GLU A 29 -10.03 3.85 40.12
CA GLU A 29 -9.62 3.68 41.52
C GLU A 29 -8.18 3.14 41.61
N SER A 30 -7.84 2.19 40.73
CA SER A 30 -6.50 1.59 40.69
C SER A 30 -5.45 2.55 40.16
N LYS A 31 -5.80 3.38 39.17
CA LYS A 31 -4.93 4.45 38.66
C LYS A 31 -4.58 5.47 39.75
N LYS A 32 -5.54 5.83 40.62
CA LYS A 32 -5.29 6.71 41.79
C LYS A 32 -4.27 6.11 42.77
N ILE A 33 -4.39 4.81 43.05
CA ILE A 33 -3.44 4.08 43.90
C ILE A 33 -2.06 4.03 43.24
N ASP A 34 -2.02 3.75 41.93
CA ASP A 34 -0.76 3.57 41.21
C ASP A 34 0.02 4.87 41.03
N ASP A 35 -0.68 5.99 40.81
CA ASP A 35 -0.07 7.30 40.60
C ASP A 35 0.32 8.01 41.89
N ASP A 36 -0.32 7.69 43.02
CA ASP A 36 0.03 8.13 44.37
C ASP A 36 0.29 9.65 44.48
N THR A 37 -0.75 10.43 44.16
CA THR A 37 -0.67 11.90 44.01
C THR A 37 -1.21 12.67 45.22
N ASP A 38 -1.39 12.01 46.37
CA ASP A 38 -1.99 12.58 47.59
C ASP A 38 -3.36 13.25 47.37
N GLY A 39 -4.14 12.76 46.40
CA GLY A 39 -5.46 13.29 46.09
C GLY A 39 -5.47 14.60 45.26
N LEU A 40 -4.29 15.06 44.81
CA LEU A 40 -4.11 16.21 43.91
C LEU A 40 -4.11 15.77 42.44
N TRP A 41 -4.09 16.72 41.52
CA TRP A 41 -3.92 16.45 40.09
C TRP A 41 -2.44 16.60 39.74
N ARG A 42 -1.82 15.55 39.19
CA ARG A 42 -0.45 15.63 38.71
C ARG A 42 -0.42 15.92 37.22
N ILE A 43 0.29 16.98 36.81
CA ILE A 43 0.63 17.29 35.42
C ILE A 43 2.15 17.45 35.34
N HIS A 44 2.81 16.60 34.55
CA HIS A 44 4.26 16.39 34.53
C HIS A 44 4.78 16.10 35.94
N ASP A 45 5.74 16.87 36.43
CA ASP A 45 6.34 16.70 37.76
C ASP A 45 5.75 17.64 38.82
N ASN A 46 4.61 18.26 38.52
CA ASN A 46 3.97 19.23 39.40
C ASN A 46 2.58 18.72 39.86
N LEU A 47 2.26 18.99 41.12
CA LEU A 47 0.96 18.72 41.74
C LEU A 47 0.18 20.01 41.89
N TYR A 48 -1.11 19.95 41.53
CA TYR A 48 -2.01 21.08 41.49
C TYR A 48 -3.29 20.79 42.27
N ASP A 49 -3.85 21.81 42.92
CA ASP A 49 -5.20 21.77 43.48
C ASP A 49 -6.12 22.67 42.67
N VAL A 50 -6.90 22.06 41.77
CA VAL A 50 -7.86 22.78 40.91
C VAL A 50 -9.30 22.65 41.44
N SER A 51 -9.49 22.31 42.72
CA SER A 51 -10.82 22.06 43.29
C SER A 51 -11.79 23.23 43.08
N ASP A 52 -11.34 24.46 43.29
CA ASP A 52 -12.15 25.68 43.10
C ASP A 52 -12.45 26.01 41.63
N PHE A 53 -11.70 25.40 40.70
CA PHE A 53 -11.86 25.62 39.26
C PHE A 53 -12.80 24.62 38.59
N ILE A 54 -13.12 23.49 39.23
CA ILE A 54 -13.89 22.38 38.64
C ILE A 54 -15.18 22.87 37.96
N SER A 55 -15.99 23.66 38.68
CA SER A 55 -17.29 24.16 38.19
C SER A 55 -17.16 25.17 37.04
N SER A 56 -15.98 25.79 36.89
CA SER A 56 -15.68 26.80 35.87
C SER A 56 -14.86 26.26 34.70
N HIS A 57 -14.51 24.96 34.73
CA HIS A 57 -13.69 24.35 33.69
C HIS A 57 -14.41 24.36 32.33
N PRO A 58 -13.82 24.98 31.28
CA PRO A 58 -14.47 25.11 29.97
C PRO A 58 -14.82 23.77 29.31
N GLY A 59 -14.07 22.72 29.60
CA GLY A 59 -14.32 21.36 29.10
C GLY A 59 -15.41 20.59 29.86
N GLY A 60 -15.93 21.14 30.96
CA GLY A 60 -16.90 20.50 31.85
C GLY A 60 -16.27 19.96 33.14
N PRO A 61 -17.03 19.94 34.26
CA PRO A 61 -16.51 19.59 35.59
C PRO A 61 -16.10 18.12 35.70
N MET A 62 -16.80 17.23 34.99
CA MET A 62 -16.66 15.79 35.10
C MET A 62 -15.23 15.28 34.88
N TRP A 63 -14.47 15.89 33.97
CA TRP A 63 -13.09 15.50 33.69
C TRP A 63 -12.18 15.66 34.90
N LEU A 64 -12.30 16.79 35.61
CA LEU A 64 -11.50 17.06 36.80
C LEU A 64 -11.99 16.25 38.00
N GLU A 65 -13.30 16.04 38.12
CA GLU A 65 -13.87 15.16 39.15
C GLU A 65 -13.36 13.72 39.04
N LEU A 66 -13.36 13.15 37.82
CA LEU A 66 -12.89 11.79 37.58
C LEU A 66 -11.38 11.64 37.85
N THR A 67 -10.59 12.57 37.33
CA THR A 67 -9.11 12.53 37.40
C THR A 67 -8.52 13.03 38.72
N LYS A 68 -9.35 13.40 39.70
CA LYS A 68 -8.87 13.79 41.03
C LYS A 68 -8.09 12.64 41.66
N GLY A 69 -6.83 12.91 42.02
CA GLY A 69 -5.92 11.92 42.59
C GLY A 69 -5.17 11.07 41.55
N THR A 70 -5.14 11.46 40.27
CA THR A 70 -4.37 10.76 39.23
C THR A 70 -3.28 11.64 38.60
N ASP A 71 -2.30 11.01 37.97
CA ASP A 71 -1.47 11.63 36.93
C ASP A 71 -2.31 11.79 35.66
N ALA A 72 -2.64 13.04 35.35
CA ALA A 72 -3.47 13.45 34.23
C ALA A 72 -2.65 14.12 33.12
N THR A 73 -1.33 13.90 33.08
CA THR A 73 -0.42 14.54 32.11
C THR A 73 -0.83 14.25 30.67
N GLU A 74 -0.98 12.98 30.27
CA GLU A 74 -1.37 12.61 28.90
C GLU A 74 -2.73 13.22 28.52
N ALA A 75 -3.69 13.20 29.46
CA ALA A 75 -5.02 13.78 29.26
C ALA A 75 -4.92 15.30 29.04
N PHE A 76 -4.15 16.00 29.88
CA PHE A 76 -3.93 17.43 29.77
C PHE A 76 -3.27 17.79 28.44
N GLU A 77 -2.24 17.04 28.03
CA GLU A 77 -1.53 17.27 26.78
C GLU A 77 -2.45 17.11 25.57
N ALA A 78 -3.16 15.98 25.47
CA ALA A 78 -4.02 15.63 24.34
C ALA A 78 -5.21 16.58 24.14
N HIS A 79 -5.74 17.15 25.23
CA HIS A 79 -6.97 17.96 25.19
C HIS A 79 -6.70 19.48 25.13
N HIS A 80 -5.50 19.95 25.46
CA HIS A 80 -5.16 21.38 25.45
C HIS A 80 -4.14 21.73 24.38
N ILE A 81 -4.60 22.19 23.21
CA ILE A 81 -3.72 22.49 22.07
C ILE A 81 -2.93 23.80 22.26
N SER A 82 -3.51 24.81 22.93
CA SER A 82 -2.86 26.10 23.19
C SER A 82 -2.08 26.13 24.51
N SER A 83 -1.05 26.97 24.61
CA SER A 83 -0.29 27.20 25.86
C SER A 83 -1.06 27.93 26.96
N LEU A 84 -2.27 28.44 26.70
CA LEU A 84 -3.07 29.18 27.68
C LEU A 84 -3.37 28.33 28.93
N ALA A 85 -3.62 27.03 28.75
CA ALA A 85 -3.91 26.12 29.86
C ALA A 85 -2.70 25.97 30.80
N GLU A 86 -1.49 25.88 30.26
CA GLU A 86 -0.24 25.78 31.04
C GLU A 86 0.00 27.04 31.87
N GLU A 87 -0.21 28.22 31.28
CA GLU A 87 -0.09 29.49 32.00
C GLU A 87 -1.13 29.64 33.11
N PHE A 88 -2.38 29.24 32.84
CA PHE A 88 -3.46 29.30 33.82
C PHE A 88 -3.23 28.33 34.99
N LEU A 89 -2.70 27.13 34.70
CA LEU A 89 -2.48 26.08 35.67
C LEU A 89 -1.47 26.49 36.77
N LYS A 90 -0.52 27.39 36.47
CA LYS A 90 0.46 27.91 37.45
C LYS A 90 -0.18 28.49 38.71
N LYS A 91 -1.41 29.02 38.62
CA LYS A 91 -2.16 29.60 39.76
C LYS A 91 -2.55 28.56 40.81
N TYR A 92 -2.65 27.30 40.42
CA TYR A 92 -3.13 26.19 41.24
C TYR A 92 -1.97 25.28 41.69
N PHE A 93 -0.72 25.68 41.44
CA PHE A 93 0.45 24.90 41.79
C PHE A 93 0.58 24.78 43.31
N VAL A 94 0.73 23.55 43.80
CA VAL A 94 0.92 23.26 45.22
C VAL A 94 2.39 22.96 45.49
N ARG A 95 2.96 21.97 44.80
CA ARG A 95 4.35 21.51 44.97
C ARG A 95 4.80 20.61 43.82
N LYS A 96 6.09 20.30 43.76
CA LYS A 96 6.61 19.23 42.89
C LYS A 96 6.29 17.85 43.46
N ALA A 97 6.15 16.87 42.59
CA ALA A 97 6.02 15.47 42.97
C ALA A 97 7.38 14.91 43.43
N ASP A 98 7.36 14.11 44.49
CA ASP A 98 8.59 13.54 45.08
C ASP A 98 9.01 12.22 44.40
N LYS A 99 8.09 11.61 43.64
CA LYS A 99 8.28 10.33 42.95
C LYS A 99 8.19 10.52 41.43
N PRO A 100 8.95 9.73 40.63
CA PRO A 100 8.81 9.75 39.18
C PRO A 100 7.39 9.38 38.75
N ARG A 101 7.02 9.79 37.54
CA ARG A 101 5.72 9.44 36.93
C ARG A 101 5.63 7.95 36.68
N ASN A 102 4.43 7.39 36.81
CA ASN A 102 4.13 6.02 36.40
C ASN A 102 3.66 5.97 34.94
N SER A 103 4.44 6.60 34.06
CA SER A 103 4.23 6.62 32.61
C SER A 103 5.59 6.74 31.93
N PRO A 104 5.88 5.94 30.89
CA PRO A 104 7.13 6.00 30.15
C PRO A 104 7.15 7.12 29.11
N PHE A 105 6.01 7.78 28.90
CA PHE A 105 5.84 8.74 27.82
C PHE A 105 6.39 10.12 28.17
N THR A 106 7.07 10.71 27.20
CA THR A 106 7.65 12.04 27.29
C THR A 106 6.96 13.02 26.34
N PHE A 107 7.06 14.29 26.69
CA PHE A 107 6.52 15.42 25.94
C PHE A 107 7.60 16.47 25.73
N LYS A 108 8.77 16.04 25.23
CA LYS A 108 9.91 16.94 24.97
C LYS A 108 9.51 18.04 24.01
N ASP A 109 9.98 19.26 24.24
CA ASP A 109 9.60 20.42 23.43
C ASP A 109 10.02 20.28 21.96
N ASP A 110 11.15 19.64 21.69
CA ASP A 110 11.67 19.30 20.36
C ASP A 110 11.19 17.92 19.86
N GLY A 111 10.38 17.21 20.65
CA GLY A 111 9.75 15.94 20.28
C GLY A 111 8.70 16.07 19.19
N PHE A 112 8.31 14.93 18.62
CA PHE A 112 7.33 14.85 17.53
C PHE A 112 5.99 15.42 17.97
N TYR A 113 5.47 14.96 19.12
CA TYR A 113 4.13 15.37 19.56
C TYR A 113 4.03 16.87 19.82
N ARG A 114 4.98 17.46 20.58
CA ARG A 114 4.97 18.90 20.88
C ARG A 114 5.18 19.75 19.62
N THR A 115 5.97 19.28 18.67
CA THR A 115 6.12 19.95 17.36
C THR A 115 4.82 19.91 16.56
N LEU A 116 4.18 18.74 16.46
CA LEU A 116 2.89 18.59 15.79
C LEU A 116 1.80 19.47 16.44
N LYS A 117 1.72 19.46 17.77
CA LYS A 117 0.77 20.27 18.55
C LYS A 117 0.90 21.77 18.24
N ARG A 118 2.13 22.31 18.20
CA ARG A 118 2.37 23.72 17.82
C ARG A 118 1.95 24.00 16.38
N ASN A 119 2.31 23.12 15.45
CA ASN A 119 1.97 23.29 14.04
C ASN A 119 0.45 23.24 13.82
N VAL A 120 -0.24 22.31 14.48
CA VAL A 120 -1.70 22.20 14.47
C VAL A 120 -2.36 23.43 15.09
N ALA A 121 -1.83 23.98 16.19
CA ALA A 121 -2.34 25.22 16.77
C ALA A 121 -2.33 26.40 15.79
N VAL A 122 -1.34 26.45 14.89
CA VAL A 122 -1.28 27.43 13.80
C VAL A 122 -2.29 27.10 12.70
N ALA A 123 -2.32 25.84 12.24
CA ALA A 123 -3.22 25.38 11.17
C ALA A 123 -4.71 25.52 11.54
N LEU A 124 -5.08 25.34 12.81
CA LEU A 124 -6.45 25.52 13.28
C LEU A 124 -7.00 26.93 13.03
N LYS A 125 -6.15 27.95 12.90
CA LYS A 125 -6.59 29.32 12.58
C LYS A 125 -7.17 29.44 11.17
N THR A 126 -6.84 28.51 10.26
CA THR A 126 -7.32 28.51 8.87
C THR A 126 -8.48 27.53 8.63
N VAL A 127 -8.83 26.71 9.63
CA VAL A 127 -9.93 25.75 9.52
C VAL A 127 -11.28 26.49 9.53
N PRO A 128 -12.25 26.11 8.68
CA PRO A 128 -13.61 26.65 8.75
C PRO A 128 -14.22 26.46 10.13
N LYS A 129 -14.68 27.55 10.76
CA LYS A 129 -15.20 27.55 12.14
C LYS A 129 -16.48 26.72 12.30
N ASP A 130 -17.20 26.50 11.20
CA ASP A 130 -18.46 25.79 11.10
C ASP A 130 -18.30 24.34 10.64
N SER A 131 -17.07 23.83 10.47
CA SER A 131 -16.80 22.44 10.07
C SER A 131 -17.55 21.41 10.92
N ALA A 132 -17.62 21.63 12.24
CA ALA A 132 -18.30 20.74 13.18
C ALA A 132 -19.83 20.66 12.97
N ASN A 133 -20.44 21.63 12.28
CA ASN A 133 -21.88 21.60 12.00
C ASN A 133 -22.27 20.41 11.10
N VAL A 134 -21.34 19.93 10.28
CA VAL A 134 -21.55 18.74 9.45
C VAL A 134 -21.71 17.50 10.34
N SER A 135 -20.86 17.35 11.36
CA SER A 135 -20.97 16.25 12.33
C SER A 135 -22.27 16.33 13.11
N ASP A 136 -22.66 17.53 13.55
CA ASP A 136 -23.94 17.78 14.23
C ASP A 136 -25.12 17.29 13.37
N TYR A 137 -25.19 17.74 12.11
CA TYR A 137 -26.25 17.39 11.17
C TYR A 137 -26.32 15.89 10.90
N ILE A 138 -25.19 15.25 10.57
CA ILE A 138 -25.13 13.81 10.30
C ILE A 138 -25.62 13.03 11.52
N THR A 139 -25.14 13.40 12.70
CA THR A 139 -25.46 12.70 13.96
C THR A 139 -26.94 12.82 14.31
N ASP A 140 -27.53 14.01 14.17
CA ASP A 140 -28.95 14.25 14.43
C ASP A 140 -29.85 13.52 13.43
N VAL A 141 -29.49 13.51 12.14
CA VAL A 141 -30.24 12.79 11.09
C VAL A 141 -30.20 11.28 11.33
N LEU A 142 -29.04 10.72 11.70
CA LEU A 142 -28.93 9.29 12.03
C LEU A 142 -29.76 8.95 13.27
N CYS A 143 -29.72 9.78 14.31
CA CYS A 143 -30.52 9.59 15.53
C CYS A 143 -32.02 9.63 15.21
N LEU A 144 -32.48 10.62 14.44
CA LEU A 144 -33.86 10.71 13.97
C LEU A 144 -34.26 9.47 13.14
N GLY A 145 -33.37 9.03 12.25
CA GLY A 145 -33.54 7.81 11.46
C GLY A 145 -33.73 6.56 12.32
N THR A 146 -32.98 6.43 13.43
CA THR A 146 -33.17 5.37 14.42
C THR A 146 -34.59 5.38 14.96
N PHE A 147 -35.10 6.52 15.44
CA PHE A 147 -36.45 6.60 16.01
C PHE A 147 -37.54 6.31 14.97
N ILE A 148 -37.47 6.91 13.79
CA ILE A 148 -38.46 6.71 12.72
C ILE A 148 -38.52 5.23 12.30
N CYS A 149 -37.36 4.63 12.00
CA CYS A 149 -37.31 3.23 11.58
C CYS A 149 -37.70 2.27 12.71
N ALA A 150 -37.35 2.56 13.96
CA ALA A 150 -37.78 1.76 15.11
C ALA A 150 -39.31 1.75 15.24
N ILE A 151 -39.96 2.93 15.14
CA ILE A 151 -41.43 3.04 15.18
C ILE A 151 -42.06 2.26 14.01
N LEU A 152 -41.56 2.45 12.78
CA LEU A 152 -42.05 1.74 11.60
C LEU A 152 -41.86 0.21 11.70
N SER A 153 -40.77 -0.25 12.30
CA SER A 153 -40.53 -1.69 12.52
C SER A 153 -41.64 -2.32 13.37
N SER A 154 -42.08 -1.61 14.41
CA SER A 154 -43.17 -2.07 15.28
C SER A 154 -44.54 -1.88 14.65
N GLN A 155 -44.76 -0.76 13.95
CA GLN A 155 -46.05 -0.48 13.30
C GLN A 155 -46.34 -1.51 12.19
N LEU A 156 -45.33 -1.82 11.38
CA LEU A 156 -45.46 -2.69 10.21
C LEU A 156 -45.03 -4.14 10.45
N SER A 157 -44.60 -4.49 11.66
CA SER A 157 -43.99 -5.82 11.96
C SER A 157 -42.79 -6.15 11.07
N SER A 158 -42.00 -5.15 10.65
CA SER A 158 -41.01 -5.30 9.59
C SER A 158 -39.60 -5.45 10.15
N VAL A 159 -39.00 -6.63 9.92
CA VAL A 159 -37.59 -6.89 10.23
C VAL A 159 -36.67 -5.99 9.39
N PHE A 160 -37.06 -5.62 8.18
CA PHE A 160 -36.29 -4.69 7.36
C PHE A 160 -36.11 -3.33 8.05
N PHE A 161 -37.19 -2.74 8.57
CA PHE A 161 -37.09 -1.48 9.32
C PHE A 161 -36.34 -1.64 10.64
N ALA A 162 -36.40 -2.81 11.28
CA ALA A 162 -35.57 -3.11 12.45
C ALA A 162 -34.07 -3.12 12.08
N VAL A 163 -33.68 -3.71 10.94
CA VAL A 163 -32.29 -3.72 10.44
C VAL A 163 -31.82 -2.30 10.08
N VAL A 164 -32.66 -1.49 9.43
CA VAL A 164 -32.32 -0.09 9.12
C VAL A 164 -32.18 0.72 10.42
N SER A 165 -33.10 0.54 11.37
CA SER A 165 -33.02 1.16 12.68
C SER A 165 -31.76 0.75 13.45
N SER A 166 -31.35 -0.52 13.37
CA SER A 166 -30.13 -0.99 14.03
C SER A 166 -28.89 -0.39 13.40
N PHE A 167 -28.85 -0.28 12.06
CA PHE A 167 -27.76 0.38 11.35
C PHE A 167 -27.65 1.86 11.75
N CYS A 168 -28.76 2.61 11.72
CA CYS A 168 -28.79 3.99 12.19
C CYS A 168 -28.40 4.12 13.66
N LEU A 169 -28.84 3.22 14.55
CA LEU A 169 -28.47 3.24 15.96
C LEU A 169 -26.96 3.03 16.15
N SER A 170 -26.37 2.08 15.43
CA SER A 170 -24.92 1.85 15.48
C SER A 170 -24.14 3.06 15.00
N LEU A 171 -24.50 3.64 13.84
CA LEU A 171 -23.80 4.81 13.32
C LEU A 171 -24.00 6.04 14.20
N THR A 172 -25.18 6.21 14.80
CA THR A 172 -25.45 7.25 15.81
C THR A 172 -24.58 7.06 17.05
N THR A 173 -24.44 5.82 17.53
CA THR A 173 -23.60 5.49 18.69
C THR A 173 -22.14 5.80 18.40
N ILE A 174 -21.65 5.41 17.22
CA ILE A 174 -20.29 5.75 16.79
C ILE A 174 -20.17 7.26 16.69
N ALA A 175 -21.00 7.96 15.92
CA ALA A 175 -20.91 9.42 15.79
C ALA A 175 -21.01 10.16 17.14
N ALA A 176 -21.79 9.65 18.10
CA ALA A 176 -21.92 10.21 19.44
C ALA A 176 -20.59 10.19 20.24
N HIS A 177 -19.64 9.30 19.90
CA HIS A 177 -18.36 9.21 20.60
C HIS A 177 -17.55 10.50 20.52
N ASN A 178 -17.56 11.13 19.34
CA ASN A 178 -16.92 12.41 19.06
C ASN A 178 -17.31 13.51 20.07
N TYR A 179 -18.54 13.47 20.58
CA TYR A 179 -19.06 14.51 21.46
C TYR A 179 -18.60 14.36 22.90
N PHE A 180 -18.35 13.15 23.39
CA PHE A 180 -17.97 12.97 24.78
C PHE A 180 -16.50 13.30 25.06
N HIS A 181 -15.67 13.46 24.01
CA HIS A 181 -14.32 14.05 24.07
C HIS A 181 -14.31 15.59 24.07
N ARG A 182 -15.44 16.20 23.72
CA ARG A 182 -15.64 17.65 23.65
C ARG A 182 -16.26 18.16 24.95
N LYS A 183 -16.43 19.49 25.02
CA LYS A 183 -17.24 20.13 26.07
C LYS A 183 -18.62 19.46 26.15
N ASP A 184 -19.11 19.28 27.37
CA ASP A 184 -20.43 18.71 27.64
C ASP A 184 -21.52 19.34 26.76
N ASN A 185 -22.23 18.46 26.05
CA ASN A 185 -23.30 18.81 25.12
C ASN A 185 -24.33 17.67 25.06
N PHE A 186 -25.53 17.98 24.59
CA PHE A 186 -26.64 17.02 24.65
C PHE A 186 -26.46 15.81 23.71
N ARG A 187 -25.66 15.90 22.65
CA ARG A 187 -25.45 14.79 21.69
C ARG A 187 -24.62 13.65 22.26
N MET A 188 -23.86 13.90 23.33
CA MET A 188 -23.22 12.83 24.10
C MET A 188 -24.23 11.79 24.60
N TYR A 189 -25.44 12.22 24.94
CA TYR A 189 -26.48 11.32 25.44
C TYR A 189 -27.05 10.39 24.37
N TYR A 190 -26.83 10.68 23.07
CA TYR A 190 -27.18 9.73 22.01
C TYR A 190 -26.41 8.41 22.15
N PHE A 191 -25.19 8.45 22.68
CA PHE A 191 -24.40 7.25 22.97
C PHE A 191 -25.15 6.30 23.90
N ASN A 192 -25.95 6.84 24.83
CA ASN A 192 -26.70 6.03 25.79
C ASN A 192 -27.90 5.29 25.18
N LEU A 193 -28.36 5.67 23.98
CA LEU A 193 -29.49 5.00 23.33
C LEU A 193 -29.23 3.52 23.05
N CYS A 194 -27.96 3.12 22.96
CA CYS A 194 -27.55 1.76 22.65
C CYS A 194 -27.39 0.84 23.87
N LEU A 195 -27.76 1.29 25.07
CA LEU A 195 -27.52 0.64 26.38
C LEU A 195 -26.11 0.81 26.98
N MET A 196 -25.14 1.38 26.26
CA MET A 196 -23.86 1.77 26.84
C MET A 196 -23.97 3.12 27.58
N ASP A 197 -22.92 3.51 28.31
CA ASP A 197 -22.91 4.76 29.07
C ASP A 197 -21.69 5.62 28.72
N PHE A 198 -21.92 6.86 28.30
CA PHE A 198 -20.82 7.76 27.94
C PHE A 198 -19.87 8.04 29.13
N ARG A 199 -20.33 7.96 30.40
CA ARG A 199 -19.48 8.24 31.56
C ARG A 199 -18.47 7.12 31.77
N GLU A 200 -18.93 5.88 31.63
CA GLU A 200 -18.04 4.71 31.63
C GLU A 200 -17.08 4.75 30.44
N TRP A 201 -17.55 5.18 29.26
CA TRP A 201 -16.71 5.34 28.07
C TRP A 201 -15.69 6.48 28.19
N ARG A 202 -16.00 7.58 28.90
CA ARG A 202 -14.98 8.58 29.23
C ARG A 202 -13.82 7.99 30.02
N ILE A 203 -14.08 6.97 30.85
CA ILE A 203 -13.04 6.27 31.60
C ILE A 203 -12.36 5.21 30.73
N SER A 204 -13.11 4.26 30.18
CA SER A 204 -12.54 3.13 29.41
C SER A 204 -11.88 3.57 28.12
N HIS A 205 -12.53 4.46 27.39
CA HIS A 205 -12.10 4.89 26.07
C HIS A 205 -11.22 6.13 26.18
N SER A 206 -11.74 7.24 26.70
CA SER A 206 -11.02 8.53 26.65
C SER A 206 -9.81 8.61 27.61
N LEU A 207 -9.92 8.12 28.85
CA LEU A 207 -8.83 8.20 29.84
C LEU A 207 -7.89 6.99 29.83
N SER A 208 -8.38 5.82 29.40
CA SER A 208 -7.60 4.60 29.39
C SER A 208 -7.10 4.26 27.99
N HIS A 209 -7.99 3.96 27.04
CA HIS A 209 -7.61 3.55 25.70
C HIS A 209 -6.88 4.63 24.90
N HIS A 210 -7.41 5.85 24.78
CA HIS A 210 -6.76 6.92 24.00
C HIS A 210 -5.39 7.33 24.55
N LEU A 211 -5.23 7.35 25.88
CA LEU A 211 -3.98 7.79 26.49
C LEU A 211 -2.91 6.69 26.47
N PHE A 212 -3.33 5.42 26.53
CA PHE A 212 -2.44 4.27 26.66
C PHE A 212 -2.84 3.11 25.73
N PRO A 213 -3.08 3.33 24.42
CA PRO A 213 -3.68 2.33 23.55
C PRO A 213 -2.79 1.10 23.41
N ASN A 214 -3.41 -0.08 23.40
CA ASN A 214 -2.76 -1.39 23.27
C ASN A 214 -1.69 -1.69 24.35
N THR A 215 -1.63 -0.93 25.45
CA THR A 215 -0.72 -1.16 26.58
C THR A 215 -1.37 -2.04 27.66
N ILE A 216 -0.64 -2.36 28.73
CA ILE A 216 -1.26 -2.98 29.93
C ILE A 216 -2.21 -2.05 30.71
N TYR A 217 -2.13 -0.74 30.50
CA TYR A 217 -3.04 0.26 31.09
C TYR A 217 -4.34 0.43 30.30
N ASP A 218 -4.44 -0.14 29.10
CA ASP A 218 -5.64 -0.09 28.28
C ASP A 218 -6.74 -1.01 28.86
N PHE A 219 -7.84 -0.38 29.30
CA PHE A 219 -9.00 -1.08 29.83
C PHE A 219 -9.74 -1.84 28.74
N GLU A 220 -9.75 -1.36 27.49
CA GLU A 220 -10.40 -2.04 26.38
C GLU A 220 -9.63 -3.29 25.94
N ILE A 221 -8.35 -3.41 26.33
CA ILE A 221 -7.60 -4.66 26.25
C ILE A 221 -7.91 -5.56 27.45
N SER A 222 -7.72 -5.06 28.68
CA SER A 222 -7.81 -5.89 29.89
C SER A 222 -9.25 -6.28 30.27
N GLY A 223 -10.25 -5.50 29.86
CA GLY A 223 -11.66 -5.65 30.21
C GLY A 223 -12.31 -6.93 29.67
N PHE A 224 -11.77 -7.49 28.59
CA PHE A 224 -12.26 -8.74 27.99
C PHE A 224 -11.40 -9.97 28.36
N GLU A 225 -10.26 -9.77 29.04
CA GLU A 225 -9.41 -10.86 29.52
C GLU A 225 -10.02 -11.56 30.75
N PRO A 226 -9.91 -12.89 30.88
CA PRO A 226 -9.06 -13.78 30.08
C PRO A 226 -9.75 -14.38 28.83
N PHE A 227 -11.00 -14.02 28.54
CA PHE A 227 -11.80 -14.66 27.49
C PHE A 227 -11.38 -14.24 26.08
N ILE A 228 -11.02 -12.97 25.91
CA ILE A 228 -10.51 -12.40 24.66
C ILE A 228 -9.17 -11.74 24.99
N GLN A 229 -8.10 -12.20 24.34
CA GLN A 229 -6.74 -11.79 24.66
C GLN A 229 -6.04 -11.24 23.42
N TYR A 230 -5.92 -9.91 23.34
CA TYR A 230 -5.23 -9.23 22.24
C TYR A 230 -3.71 -9.19 22.42
N LEU A 231 -3.20 -9.16 23.66
CA LEU A 231 -1.76 -9.05 23.90
C LEU A 231 -1.03 -10.33 23.51
N PRO A 232 0.19 -10.25 22.94
CA PRO A 232 0.94 -11.35 22.32
C PRO A 232 1.58 -12.32 23.34
N ASN A 233 0.80 -12.79 24.31
CA ASN A 233 1.25 -13.71 25.34
C ASN A 233 1.18 -15.16 24.87
N LYS A 234 1.90 -16.04 25.57
CA LYS A 234 1.78 -17.49 25.34
C LYS A 234 0.33 -17.95 25.58
N LYS A 235 -0.35 -18.33 24.49
CA LYS A 235 -1.74 -18.82 24.47
C LYS A 235 -1.80 -20.31 24.15
N SER A 236 -2.65 -21.05 24.86
CA SER A 236 -2.97 -22.42 24.46
C SER A 236 -3.79 -22.42 23.17
N LEU A 237 -3.80 -23.55 22.44
CA LEU A 237 -4.60 -23.68 21.23
C LEU A 237 -6.10 -23.44 21.50
N LEU A 238 -6.59 -23.88 22.67
CA LEU A 238 -7.96 -23.66 23.10
C LEU A 238 -8.29 -22.17 23.27
N VAL A 239 -7.41 -21.38 23.91
CA VAL A 239 -7.61 -19.94 24.06
C VAL A 239 -7.64 -19.25 22.70
N LYS A 240 -6.72 -19.60 21.79
CA LYS A 240 -6.69 -19.03 20.43
C LYS A 240 -8.01 -19.23 19.67
N TRP A 241 -8.59 -20.43 19.74
CA TRP A 241 -9.86 -20.72 19.07
C TRP A 241 -11.07 -20.14 19.79
N SER A 242 -11.11 -20.26 21.12
CA SER A 242 -12.22 -19.75 21.92
C SER A 242 -12.30 -18.23 21.87
N SER A 243 -11.19 -17.48 21.92
CA SER A 243 -11.23 -16.01 21.75
C SER A 243 -11.80 -15.61 20.39
N SER A 244 -11.43 -16.29 19.30
CA SER A 244 -11.96 -16.03 17.96
C SER A 244 -13.45 -16.38 17.78
N LEU A 245 -14.01 -17.26 18.59
CA LEU A 245 -15.44 -17.58 18.57
C LEU A 245 -16.22 -16.69 19.53
N LEU A 246 -15.69 -16.47 20.74
CA LEU A 246 -16.31 -15.65 21.78
C LEU A 246 -16.40 -14.18 21.36
N ILE A 247 -15.47 -13.67 20.55
CA ILE A 247 -15.56 -12.31 20.01
C ILE A 247 -16.83 -12.10 19.17
N LEU A 248 -17.30 -13.11 18.42
CA LEU A 248 -18.53 -13.02 17.63
C LEU A 248 -19.79 -12.95 18.51
N ILE A 249 -19.76 -13.68 19.64
CA ILE A 249 -20.83 -13.62 20.66
C ILE A 249 -20.79 -12.26 21.36
N LEU A 250 -19.60 -11.79 21.73
CA LEU A 250 -19.40 -10.48 22.33
C LEU A 250 -19.92 -9.38 21.41
N TRP A 251 -19.63 -9.44 20.10
CA TRP A 251 -20.13 -8.46 19.15
C TRP A 251 -21.64 -8.29 19.20
N THR A 252 -22.36 -9.41 19.32
CA THR A 252 -23.83 -9.40 19.37
C THR A 252 -24.39 -8.92 20.72
N LEU A 253 -23.62 -9.11 21.82
CA LEU A 253 -24.10 -8.87 23.19
C LEU A 253 -23.44 -7.70 23.91
N LEU A 254 -22.47 -7.01 23.32
CA LEU A 254 -21.66 -5.96 23.97
C LEU A 254 -22.53 -4.89 24.65
N PHE A 255 -23.56 -4.40 23.95
CA PHE A 255 -24.51 -3.42 24.48
C PHE A 255 -25.23 -3.93 25.74
N HIS A 256 -25.76 -5.15 25.69
CA HIS A 256 -26.47 -5.77 26.81
C HIS A 256 -25.53 -6.04 27.99
N LEU A 257 -24.35 -6.59 27.72
CA LEU A 257 -23.35 -6.89 28.75
C LEU A 257 -22.89 -5.63 29.47
N SER A 258 -22.70 -4.53 28.74
CA SER A 258 -22.33 -3.23 29.30
C SER A 258 -23.40 -2.71 30.26
N TYR A 259 -24.67 -2.81 29.87
CA TYR A 259 -25.79 -2.38 30.71
C TYR A 259 -25.98 -3.26 31.95
N ILE A 260 -25.97 -4.59 31.78
CA ILE A 260 -26.07 -5.55 32.89
C ILE A 260 -24.97 -5.29 33.91
N LYS A 261 -23.74 -5.11 33.45
CA LYS A 261 -22.60 -4.79 34.30
C LYS A 261 -22.82 -3.49 35.08
N ARG A 262 -23.29 -2.43 34.41
CA ARG A 262 -23.62 -1.15 35.07
C ARG A 262 -24.72 -1.32 36.14
N MET A 263 -25.75 -2.12 35.86
CA MET A 263 -26.82 -2.39 36.83
C MET A 263 -26.33 -3.20 38.03
N LEU A 264 -25.44 -4.18 37.81
CA LEU A 264 -24.80 -4.91 38.89
C LEU A 264 -23.92 -3.99 39.75
N GLU A 265 -23.12 -3.11 39.15
CA GLU A 265 -22.32 -2.12 39.88
C GLU A 265 -23.19 -1.16 40.68
N THR A 266 -24.29 -0.71 40.09
CA THR A 266 -25.28 0.16 40.77
C THR A 266 -25.88 -0.49 42.00
N TYR A 267 -26.21 -1.79 41.91
CA TYR A 267 -26.71 -2.57 43.02
C TYR A 267 -25.67 -2.72 44.14
N HIS A 268 -24.39 -2.95 43.80
CA HIS A 268 -23.33 -3.16 44.79
C HIS A 268 -22.84 -1.86 45.44
N LYS A 269 -22.68 -0.77 44.68
CA LYS A 269 -22.12 0.51 45.17
C LYS A 269 -23.14 1.45 45.84
N LYS A 270 -24.44 1.10 45.90
CA LYS A 270 -25.58 1.88 46.47
C LYS A 270 -25.53 3.38 46.13
N ASN A 271 -26.43 3.85 45.24
CA ASN A 271 -26.55 5.24 44.72
C ASN A 271 -25.78 5.55 43.41
N TYR A 272 -25.60 4.55 42.54
CA TYR A 272 -25.03 4.78 41.19
C TYR A 272 -26.07 4.97 40.08
N PHE A 273 -27.38 4.80 40.38
CA PHE A 273 -28.44 4.95 39.38
C PHE A 273 -28.68 6.43 39.08
N ASN A 274 -28.54 6.82 37.81
CA ASN A 274 -28.78 8.17 37.33
C ASN A 274 -29.98 8.15 36.36
N MET A 275 -30.76 9.22 36.25
CA MET A 275 -31.84 9.30 35.26
C MET A 275 -31.37 9.09 33.81
N ILE A 276 -30.10 9.40 33.54
CA ILE A 276 -29.40 9.08 32.28
C ILE A 276 -29.44 7.57 31.96
N ASP A 277 -29.55 6.73 32.98
CA ASP A 277 -29.62 5.28 32.83
C ASP A 277 -30.92 4.81 32.17
N ALA A 278 -31.95 5.67 32.16
CA ALA A 278 -33.24 5.41 31.53
C ALA A 278 -33.29 5.81 30.04
N ILE A 279 -32.30 6.56 29.53
CA ILE A 279 -32.24 7.01 28.13
C ILE A 279 -32.39 5.88 27.08
N PRO A 280 -31.79 4.69 27.24
CA PRO A 280 -31.98 3.61 26.27
C PRO A 280 -33.45 3.22 26.05
N PHE A 281 -34.31 3.42 27.06
CA PHE A 281 -35.73 3.10 26.98
C PHE A 281 -36.55 4.17 26.24
N ALA A 282 -35.94 5.28 25.81
CA ALA A 282 -36.61 6.26 24.95
C ALA A 282 -37.04 5.65 23.61
N ILE A 283 -36.23 4.74 23.02
CA ILE A 283 -36.56 4.04 21.77
C ILE A 283 -37.82 3.17 21.93
N PRO A 284 -37.87 2.18 22.85
CA PRO A 284 -39.06 1.34 23.00
C PRO A 284 -40.26 2.15 23.51
N LEU A 285 -40.06 3.22 24.28
CA LEU A 285 -41.15 4.12 24.67
C LEU A 285 -41.75 4.83 23.44
N ALA A 286 -40.93 5.37 22.55
CA ALA A 286 -41.39 5.99 21.30
C ALA A 286 -42.09 4.96 20.39
N MET A 287 -41.51 3.76 20.26
CA MET A 287 -42.15 2.65 19.53
C MET A 287 -43.53 2.34 20.10
N TYR A 288 -43.68 2.25 21.42
CA TYR A 288 -44.96 1.95 22.07
C TYR A 288 -45.99 3.06 21.86
N ILE A 289 -45.60 4.32 22.05
CA ILE A 289 -46.50 5.48 21.93
C ILE A 289 -46.97 5.68 20.49
N PHE A 290 -46.08 5.56 19.50
CA PHE A 290 -46.37 6.01 18.14
C PHE A 290 -46.74 4.89 17.15
N SER A 291 -46.47 3.61 17.45
CA SER A 291 -46.74 2.52 16.50
C SER A 291 -48.10 1.83 16.66
N GLY A 292 -48.77 2.00 17.81
CA GLY A 292 -49.97 1.25 18.16
C GLY A 292 -49.75 -0.26 18.41
N ALA A 293 -48.49 -0.72 18.45
CA ALA A 293 -48.13 -2.11 18.72
C ALA A 293 -48.31 -2.49 20.20
N SER A 294 -48.55 -3.78 20.46
CA SER A 294 -48.57 -4.30 21.83
C SER A 294 -47.17 -4.21 22.47
N LEU A 295 -47.16 -4.09 23.81
CA LEU A 295 -45.91 -3.99 24.58
C LEU A 295 -44.94 -5.16 24.29
N PHE A 296 -45.46 -6.38 24.17
CA PHE A 296 -44.65 -7.57 23.86
C PHE A 296 -43.95 -7.45 22.50
N LYS A 297 -44.66 -6.95 21.48
CA LYS A 297 -44.09 -6.75 20.14
C LYS A 297 -43.03 -5.66 20.12
N VAL A 298 -43.27 -4.56 20.83
CA VAL A 298 -42.31 -3.46 20.98
C VAL A 298 -41.03 -3.96 21.65
N ILE A 299 -41.15 -4.68 22.77
CA ILE A 299 -39.99 -5.24 23.48
C ILE A 299 -39.22 -6.20 22.57
N GLY A 300 -39.91 -7.10 21.86
CA GLY A 300 -39.27 -8.04 20.94
C GLY A 300 -38.51 -7.35 19.80
N MET A 301 -39.11 -6.35 19.16
CA MET A 301 -38.44 -5.59 18.09
C MET A 301 -37.29 -4.73 18.61
N TRP A 302 -37.44 -4.11 19.78
CA TRP A 302 -36.38 -3.33 20.39
C TRP A 302 -35.16 -4.19 20.75
N ILE A 303 -35.36 -5.36 21.35
CA ILE A 303 -34.27 -6.32 21.62
C ILE A 303 -33.56 -6.71 20.31
N LEU A 304 -34.30 -6.98 19.24
CA LEU A 304 -33.71 -7.27 17.93
C LEU A 304 -32.87 -6.10 17.39
N ILE A 305 -33.39 -4.87 17.46
CA ILE A 305 -32.68 -3.65 17.03
C ILE A 305 -31.37 -3.49 17.80
N VAL A 306 -31.40 -3.67 19.13
CA VAL A 306 -30.21 -3.54 19.98
C VAL A 306 -29.20 -4.65 19.74
N LEU A 307 -29.63 -5.91 19.53
CA LEU A 307 -28.73 -7.03 19.21
C LEU A 307 -28.01 -6.82 17.87
N LEU A 308 -28.75 -6.47 16.82
CA LEU A 308 -28.18 -6.17 15.51
C LEU A 308 -27.31 -4.91 15.57
N GLY A 309 -27.72 -3.91 16.34
CA GLY A 309 -26.98 -2.67 16.52
C GLY A 309 -25.64 -2.91 17.22
N SER A 310 -25.63 -3.77 18.25
CA SER A 310 -24.41 -4.21 18.94
C SER A 310 -23.47 -4.89 17.97
N PHE A 311 -23.99 -5.80 17.13
CA PHE A 311 -23.19 -6.52 16.14
C PHE A 311 -22.53 -5.55 15.15
N ILE A 312 -23.31 -4.65 14.54
CA ILE A 312 -22.79 -3.67 13.56
C ILE A 312 -21.77 -2.73 14.21
N PHE A 313 -22.08 -2.20 15.40
CA PHE A 313 -21.16 -1.35 16.17
C PHE A 313 -19.84 -2.06 16.44
N SER A 314 -19.91 -3.31 16.88
CA SER A 314 -18.72 -4.08 17.26
C SER A 314 -17.89 -4.50 16.05
N VAL A 315 -18.53 -4.88 14.94
CA VAL A 315 -17.82 -5.14 13.68
C VAL A 315 -17.05 -3.91 13.22
N ILE A 316 -17.64 -2.71 13.36
CA ILE A 316 -16.94 -1.47 13.00
C ILE A 316 -15.84 -1.13 14.01
N GLY A 317 -16.17 -1.08 15.30
CA GLY A 317 -15.26 -0.64 16.37
C GLY A 317 -14.04 -1.54 16.57
N PHE A 318 -14.24 -2.87 16.69
CA PHE A 318 -13.12 -3.80 16.89
C PHE A 318 -12.23 -3.95 15.64
N ASN A 319 -12.67 -3.46 14.48
CA ASN A 319 -11.92 -3.51 13.22
C ASN A 319 -11.67 -2.10 12.66
N ALA A 320 -11.68 -1.07 13.52
CA ALA A 320 -11.47 0.31 13.12
C ALA A 320 -10.01 0.57 12.77
N ALA A 321 -9.16 0.81 13.77
CA ALA A 321 -7.73 1.09 13.57
C ALA A 321 -6.82 0.33 14.55
N HIS A 322 -7.40 -0.43 15.48
CA HIS A 322 -6.70 -1.19 16.50
C HIS A 322 -6.69 -2.70 16.20
N HIS A 323 -5.97 -3.46 17.04
CA HIS A 323 -5.95 -4.92 17.03
C HIS A 323 -5.32 -5.59 15.78
N HIS A 324 -4.40 -4.93 15.07
CA HIS A 324 -3.65 -5.54 13.97
C HIS A 324 -2.28 -6.10 14.42
N PRO A 325 -1.73 -7.18 13.84
CA PRO A 325 -0.38 -7.66 14.17
C PRO A 325 0.78 -6.72 13.84
N ASP A 326 0.53 -5.75 12.97
CA ASP A 326 1.55 -4.82 12.46
C ASP A 326 1.64 -3.53 13.29
N ILE A 327 0.66 -3.30 14.17
CA ILE A 327 0.64 -2.18 15.12
C ILE A 327 1.09 -2.67 16.50
N PHE A 328 1.60 -1.73 17.30
CA PHE A 328 2.14 -1.99 18.63
C PHE A 328 1.10 -2.61 19.55
N HIS A 329 1.50 -3.67 20.25
CA HIS A 329 0.81 -4.19 21.43
C HIS A 329 1.84 -4.45 22.53
N GLU A 330 1.46 -4.27 23.80
CA GLU A 330 2.38 -4.50 24.92
C GLU A 330 3.06 -5.87 24.85
N GLY A 331 4.38 -5.88 25.01
CA GLY A 331 5.24 -7.04 24.82
C GLY A 331 6.07 -6.94 23.54
N ASP A 332 5.62 -6.18 22.55
CA ASP A 332 6.36 -5.90 21.31
C ASP A 332 7.55 -4.99 21.53
N THR A 333 8.53 -5.06 20.63
CA THR A 333 9.66 -4.12 20.63
C THR A 333 9.16 -2.71 20.26
N PRO A 334 9.24 -1.71 21.17
CA PRO A 334 8.92 -0.33 20.83
C PRO A 334 10.00 0.29 19.93
N ARG A 335 9.70 1.40 19.24
CA ARG A 335 10.70 2.14 18.44
C ARG A 335 11.85 2.68 19.26
N ALA A 336 11.61 3.01 20.52
CA ALA A 336 12.59 3.51 21.46
C ALA A 336 12.41 2.80 22.83
N SER A 337 13.53 2.53 23.51
CA SER A 337 13.54 1.90 24.84
C SER A 337 13.60 2.90 25.99
N VAL A 338 13.89 4.17 25.70
CA VAL A 338 13.91 5.31 26.62
C VAL A 338 13.34 6.53 25.90
N ASP A 339 12.83 7.51 26.66
CA ASP A 339 12.31 8.78 26.13
C ASP A 339 11.26 8.61 25.02
N ILE A 340 10.25 7.77 25.27
CA ILE A 340 9.23 7.43 24.28
C ILE A 340 8.32 8.64 24.05
N ASP A 341 8.31 9.20 22.84
CA ASP A 341 7.39 10.28 22.48
C ASP A 341 5.96 9.74 22.43
N TRP A 342 5.06 10.37 23.18
CA TRP A 342 3.66 9.93 23.29
C TRP A 342 2.95 9.92 21.93
N GLY A 343 3.18 10.92 21.08
CA GLY A 343 2.55 11.01 19.76
C GLY A 343 3.04 9.91 18.82
N ILE A 344 4.32 9.53 18.89
CA ILE A 344 4.84 8.39 18.12
C ILE A 344 4.18 7.08 18.59
N HIS A 345 4.01 6.89 19.91
CA HIS A 345 3.29 5.71 20.44
C HIS A 345 1.85 5.62 19.93
N GLN A 346 1.15 6.75 19.85
CA GLN A 346 -0.20 6.79 19.25
C GLN A 346 -0.16 6.30 17.80
N LEU A 347 0.79 6.79 16.98
CA LEU A 347 0.97 6.35 15.59
C LEU A 347 1.33 4.86 15.47
N ASP A 348 2.10 4.34 16.41
CA ASP A 348 2.51 2.94 16.39
C ASP A 348 1.37 2.00 16.79
N SER A 349 0.37 2.50 17.50
CA SER A 349 -0.74 1.71 18.05
C SER A 349 -2.00 1.73 17.19
N VAL A 350 -1.96 2.41 16.04
CA VAL A 350 -3.09 2.57 15.11
C VAL A 350 -2.67 2.30 13.66
N ALA A 351 -3.64 1.91 12.83
CA ALA A 351 -3.54 1.98 11.39
C ALA A 351 -4.82 2.57 10.79
N ASP A 352 -4.71 3.67 10.06
CA ASP A 352 -5.83 4.33 9.40
C ASP A 352 -6.29 3.53 8.16
N ARG A 353 -7.49 3.81 7.65
CA ARG A 353 -8.10 3.05 6.55
C ARG A 353 -8.29 3.88 5.30
N TYR A 354 -7.78 3.38 4.16
CA TYR A 354 -7.83 4.10 2.89
C TYR A 354 -9.25 4.26 2.34
N GLU A 355 -10.18 3.36 2.66
CA GLU A 355 -11.58 3.47 2.22
C GLU A 355 -12.39 4.49 3.03
N ILE A 356 -11.91 4.88 4.21
CA ILE A 356 -12.63 5.74 5.15
C ILE A 356 -12.11 7.18 5.09
N THR A 357 -10.78 7.35 5.07
CA THR A 357 -10.13 8.67 5.06
C THR A 357 -10.57 9.50 3.85
N GLY A 358 -10.82 10.79 4.07
CA GLY A 358 -11.24 11.74 3.03
C GLY A 358 -12.76 11.85 2.82
N ASN A 359 -13.58 11.09 3.56
CA ASN A 359 -15.03 11.23 3.56
C ASN A 359 -15.56 11.49 4.98
N THR A 360 -16.03 12.71 5.25
CA THR A 360 -16.49 13.10 6.60
C THR A 360 -17.58 12.20 7.18
N PHE A 361 -18.52 11.71 6.36
CA PHE A 361 -19.56 10.80 6.83
C PHE A 361 -18.97 9.46 7.27
N LEU A 362 -18.09 8.86 6.45
CA LEU A 362 -17.43 7.60 6.79
C LEU A 362 -16.51 7.76 7.99
N VAL A 363 -15.73 8.84 8.04
CA VAL A 363 -14.82 9.17 9.16
C VAL A 363 -15.60 9.25 10.48
N LEU A 364 -16.68 10.01 10.52
CA LEU A 364 -17.49 10.18 11.73
C LEU A 364 -18.19 8.89 12.18
N THR A 365 -18.68 8.09 11.22
CA THR A 365 -19.54 6.93 11.51
C THR A 365 -18.78 5.60 11.59
N ASN A 366 -17.49 5.58 11.26
CA ASN A 366 -16.67 4.38 11.28
C ASN A 366 -15.38 4.51 12.10
N PHE A 367 -15.20 5.55 12.91
CA PHE A 367 -13.93 5.83 13.62
C PHE A 367 -12.75 6.05 12.64
N GLY A 368 -12.96 6.85 11.59
CA GLY A 368 -11.90 7.22 10.65
C GLY A 368 -10.99 8.31 11.18
N ASP A 369 -9.96 8.66 10.39
CA ASP A 369 -8.90 9.61 10.76
C ASP A 369 -8.34 9.33 12.17
N HIS A 370 -8.19 8.05 12.49
CA HIS A 370 -8.08 7.55 13.85
C HIS A 370 -6.78 8.00 14.52
N ALA A 371 -5.68 8.06 13.75
CA ALA A 371 -4.41 8.57 14.24
C ALA A 371 -4.51 10.03 14.72
N LEU A 372 -5.13 10.91 13.93
CA LEU A 372 -5.33 12.29 14.33
C LEU A 372 -6.34 12.41 15.48
N HIS A 373 -7.39 11.59 15.47
CA HIS A 373 -8.36 11.54 16.54
C HIS A 373 -7.72 11.12 17.87
N HIS A 374 -6.82 10.13 17.87
CA HIS A 374 -6.08 9.72 19.06
C HIS A 374 -5.17 10.80 19.61
N ILE A 375 -4.50 11.54 18.74
CA ILE A 375 -3.56 12.59 19.13
C ILE A 375 -4.30 13.86 19.60
N PHE A 376 -5.43 14.19 18.98
CA PHE A 376 -6.23 15.39 19.26
C PHE A 376 -7.73 15.08 19.42
N PRO A 377 -8.13 14.30 20.43
CA PRO A 377 -9.49 13.75 20.54
C PRO A 377 -10.57 14.82 20.77
N THR A 378 -10.20 15.99 21.29
CA THR A 378 -11.13 17.12 21.50
C THR A 378 -11.54 17.81 20.19
N LEU A 379 -10.79 17.61 19.11
CA LEU A 379 -11.17 18.16 17.81
C LEU A 379 -12.26 17.31 17.18
N ASP A 380 -13.22 17.99 16.55
CA ASP A 380 -14.32 17.32 15.85
C ASP A 380 -13.81 16.52 14.65
N HIS A 381 -14.36 15.34 14.39
CA HIS A 381 -13.99 14.51 13.24
C HIS A 381 -14.07 15.25 11.89
N ALA A 382 -15.03 16.16 11.70
CA ALA A 382 -15.13 16.96 10.47
C ALA A 382 -13.99 17.98 10.32
N THR A 383 -13.26 18.28 11.40
CA THR A 383 -12.10 19.18 11.41
C THR A 383 -10.80 18.47 11.04
N LEU A 384 -10.67 17.17 11.35
CA LEU A 384 -9.40 16.45 11.23
C LEU A 384 -8.85 16.43 9.80
N GLN A 385 -9.73 16.33 8.80
CA GLN A 385 -9.35 16.35 7.38
C GLN A 385 -8.49 17.56 6.97
N TYR A 386 -8.69 18.73 7.60
CA TYR A 386 -7.94 19.95 7.29
C TYR A 386 -6.53 19.96 7.90
N LEU A 387 -6.23 19.03 8.80
CA LEU A 387 -4.95 18.95 9.51
C LEU A 387 -3.96 18.00 8.85
N TYR A 388 -4.40 17.14 7.92
CA TYR A 388 -3.52 16.19 7.21
C TYR A 388 -2.28 16.84 6.58
N PRO A 389 -2.35 18.00 5.88
CA PRO A 389 -1.15 18.64 5.35
C PRO A 389 -0.12 18.98 6.44
N THR A 390 -0.59 19.45 7.59
CA THR A 390 0.27 19.80 8.74
C THR A 390 0.85 18.55 9.40
N PHE A 391 0.01 17.52 9.52
CA PHE A 391 0.34 16.24 10.11
C PHE A 391 1.40 15.50 9.27
N GLU A 392 1.19 15.37 7.96
CA GLU A 392 2.12 14.75 7.02
C GLU A 392 3.46 15.50 6.97
N ASN A 393 3.43 16.83 6.92
CA ASN A 393 4.66 17.63 6.94
C ASN A 393 5.45 17.42 8.23
N THR A 394 4.77 17.33 9.38
CA THR A 394 5.44 17.07 10.66
C THR A 394 5.96 15.62 10.71
N MET A 395 5.21 14.62 10.23
CA MET A 395 5.69 13.24 10.15
C MET A 395 6.95 13.14 9.28
N LYS A 396 6.97 13.80 8.11
CA LYS A 396 8.15 13.85 7.23
C LYS A 396 9.39 14.44 7.93
N GLN A 397 9.23 15.49 8.74
CA GLN A 397 10.34 16.08 9.51
C GLN A 397 11.00 15.08 10.46
N PHE A 398 10.23 14.14 11.01
CA PHE A 398 10.70 13.14 11.97
C PHE A 398 10.97 11.77 11.33
N GLY A 399 10.92 11.66 9.99
CA GLY A 399 11.12 10.39 9.29
C GLY A 399 10.04 9.33 9.60
N LEU A 400 8.83 9.78 9.95
CA LEU A 400 7.70 8.94 10.30
C LEU A 400 6.73 8.79 9.11
N ASN A 401 5.97 7.70 9.12
CA ASN A 401 4.90 7.44 8.16
C ASN A 401 3.66 6.97 8.90
N LEU A 402 2.49 7.35 8.40
CA LEU A 402 1.20 6.83 8.86
C LEU A 402 0.96 5.45 8.26
N GLN A 403 0.57 4.50 9.11
CA GLN A 403 0.19 3.16 8.69
C GLN A 403 -1.21 3.20 8.08
N MET A 404 -1.35 2.72 6.84
CA MET A 404 -2.63 2.66 6.12
C MET A 404 -2.98 1.21 5.77
N LYS A 405 -4.20 0.79 6.11
CA LYS A 405 -4.74 -0.56 5.93
C LYS A 405 -6.07 -0.54 5.18
N SER A 406 -6.47 -1.68 4.65
CA SER A 406 -7.84 -1.86 4.13
C SER A 406 -8.79 -2.26 5.23
N GLN A 407 -10.08 -2.01 5.08
CA GLN A 407 -11.08 -2.51 6.03
C GLN A 407 -11.02 -4.04 6.17
N ILE A 408 -10.80 -4.75 5.06
CA ILE A 408 -10.69 -6.22 5.07
C ILE A 408 -9.40 -6.66 5.76
N ASP A 409 -8.29 -5.94 5.57
CA ASP A 409 -7.01 -6.23 6.21
C ASP A 409 -7.12 -6.02 7.72
N MET A 410 -7.82 -4.98 8.18
CA MET A 410 -8.12 -4.76 9.59
C MET A 410 -8.91 -5.92 10.19
N ILE A 411 -9.98 -6.39 9.52
CA ILE A 411 -10.78 -7.53 9.98
C ILE A 411 -9.93 -8.79 10.10
N VAL A 412 -9.17 -9.13 9.05
CA VAL A 412 -8.31 -10.32 9.06
C VAL A 412 -7.20 -10.18 10.11
N GLY A 413 -6.62 -9.00 10.23
CA GLY A 413 -5.62 -8.64 11.23
C GLY A 413 -6.12 -8.86 12.65
N GLN A 414 -7.33 -8.40 12.96
CA GLN A 414 -7.96 -8.59 14.26
C GLN A 414 -8.01 -10.06 14.69
N PHE A 415 -8.39 -10.98 13.79
CA PHE A 415 -8.37 -12.42 14.09
C PHE A 415 -6.95 -13.00 14.17
N LYS A 416 -6.01 -12.49 13.36
CA LYS A 416 -4.59 -12.87 13.49
C LYS A 416 -4.04 -12.45 14.86
N GLN A 417 -4.37 -11.25 15.33
CA GLN A 417 -3.92 -10.72 16.61
C GLN A 417 -4.45 -11.53 17.79
N LEU A 418 -5.73 -11.92 17.78
CA LEU A 418 -6.29 -12.83 18.81
C LEU A 418 -5.52 -14.15 18.91
N ARG A 419 -5.01 -14.67 17.78
CA ARG A 419 -4.26 -15.93 17.72
C ARG A 419 -2.77 -15.78 18.00
N ARG A 420 -2.25 -14.55 17.96
CA ARG A 420 -0.83 -14.24 18.12
C ARG A 420 -0.37 -14.51 19.54
N ASP A 421 0.71 -15.25 19.70
CA ASP A 421 1.25 -15.67 21.00
C ASP A 421 2.73 -15.37 21.19
N LYS A 422 3.28 -14.55 20.30
CA LYS A 422 4.66 -14.08 20.34
C LYS A 422 4.71 -12.59 20.05
N PRO A 423 5.53 -11.83 20.78
CA PRO A 423 5.84 -10.45 20.46
C PRO A 423 6.40 -10.26 19.05
N ASN A 424 6.17 -9.09 18.49
CA ASN A 424 6.84 -8.64 17.27
C ASN A 424 8.16 -7.98 17.67
N MET A 425 9.26 -8.52 17.15
CA MET A 425 10.59 -8.01 17.44
C MET A 425 10.98 -6.80 16.59
N VAL A 426 10.18 -6.50 15.56
CA VAL A 426 10.37 -5.39 14.62
C VAL A 426 9.43 -4.25 15.00
N PRO A 427 9.94 -3.06 15.37
CA PRO A 427 9.10 -1.94 15.75
C PRO A 427 8.11 -1.54 14.64
N PRO A 428 6.86 -1.17 14.99
CA PRO A 428 5.91 -0.64 14.02
C PRO A 428 6.49 0.55 13.23
N GLY A 429 6.12 0.66 11.96
CA GLY A 429 6.61 1.68 11.01
C GLY A 429 8.12 1.69 10.69
N SER A 430 8.88 0.67 11.11
CA SER A 430 10.23 0.36 10.57
C SER A 430 10.18 -0.39 9.23
N LYS A 431 8.98 -0.80 8.80
CA LYS A 431 8.69 -1.32 7.47
C LYS A 431 7.82 -0.30 6.73
N MET A 432 8.20 0.08 5.49
CA MET A 432 7.21 0.63 4.55
C MET A 432 6.06 -0.38 4.46
N MET A 433 4.87 0.03 4.86
CA MET A 433 3.73 -0.88 4.94
C MET A 433 3.17 -1.13 3.54
N VAL A 434 3.15 -2.41 3.16
CA VAL A 434 2.59 -2.89 1.91
C VAL A 434 1.45 -3.89 2.22
N ASN A 435 0.38 -3.87 1.42
CA ASN A 435 -0.87 -4.64 1.56
C ASN A 435 -0.73 -6.09 2.10
N SER A 436 -1.23 -6.39 3.30
CA SER A 436 -0.94 -7.67 4.00
C SER A 436 -1.66 -8.91 3.42
N LEU A 437 -2.81 -8.74 2.75
CA LEU A 437 -3.58 -9.88 2.23
C LEU A 437 -2.91 -10.51 1.00
N ILE A 438 -2.39 -9.67 0.10
CA ILE A 438 -1.60 -10.11 -1.04
C ILE A 438 -0.29 -10.72 -0.51
N TYR A 439 0.37 -10.12 0.48
CA TYR A 439 1.63 -10.65 1.03
C TYR A 439 1.49 -11.97 1.80
N TYR A 440 0.34 -12.27 2.39
CA TYR A 440 0.15 -13.57 3.04
C TYR A 440 0.17 -14.72 2.03
N PHE A 441 -0.50 -14.53 0.88
CA PHE A 441 -0.49 -15.52 -0.20
C PHE A 441 0.75 -15.38 -1.11
N PHE A 442 1.24 -14.17 -1.28
CA PHE A 442 2.30 -13.75 -2.19
C PHE A 442 3.27 -12.79 -1.48
N PRO A 443 4.08 -13.26 -0.51
CA PRO A 443 5.02 -12.38 0.17
C PRO A 443 5.97 -11.82 -0.88
N LEU A 444 6.05 -10.49 -1.01
CA LEU A 444 7.23 -9.92 -1.67
C LEU A 444 8.45 -10.28 -0.83
N ARG A 445 9.61 -10.24 -1.46
CA ARG A 445 10.88 -10.24 -0.75
C ARG A 445 10.73 -9.25 0.40
N ASP A 446 10.85 -9.69 1.66
CA ASP A 446 11.09 -8.74 2.74
C ASP A 446 12.28 -7.88 2.27
N ASN A 447 12.42 -6.64 2.75
CA ASN A 447 13.67 -5.86 2.64
C ASN A 447 14.84 -6.54 3.41
N ASP A 448 14.86 -7.87 3.37
CA ASP A 448 15.90 -8.74 3.82
C ASP A 448 17.10 -8.51 2.90
N THR A 449 17.93 -7.58 3.35
CA THR A 449 19.32 -7.39 2.95
C THR A 449 20.14 -8.69 3.05
N SER A 450 19.56 -9.83 3.47
CA SER A 450 20.20 -11.15 3.54
C SER A 450 20.49 -11.80 2.19
N ASN A 451 19.78 -11.43 1.11
CA ASN A 451 20.13 -11.86 -0.25
C ASN A 451 20.59 -10.63 -1.05
N PRO A 452 21.86 -10.21 -0.96
CA PRO A 452 22.39 -9.20 -1.88
C PRO A 452 22.35 -9.72 -3.32
N SER A 453 22.27 -8.81 -4.30
CA SER A 453 22.47 -9.16 -5.71
C SER A 453 23.81 -9.89 -5.85
N THR A 454 23.84 -11.03 -6.55
CA THR A 454 25.10 -11.77 -6.72
C THR A 454 26.07 -11.03 -7.63
N LEU A 455 25.55 -10.11 -8.45
CA LEU A 455 26.31 -9.19 -9.27
C LEU A 455 26.83 -7.96 -8.49
N GLY A 456 26.45 -7.79 -7.22
CA GLY A 456 26.83 -6.65 -6.39
C GLY A 456 26.08 -5.35 -6.70
N LEU A 457 24.97 -5.44 -7.43
CA LEU A 457 24.07 -4.30 -7.69
C LEU A 457 23.41 -3.85 -6.39
N LYS A 458 23.27 -2.53 -6.20
CA LYS A 458 22.39 -2.01 -5.14
C LYS A 458 20.94 -2.38 -5.41
N TYR A 459 20.19 -2.57 -4.33
CA TYR A 459 18.76 -2.84 -4.40
C TYR A 459 18.00 -1.53 -4.70
N PRO A 460 17.18 -1.45 -5.76
CA PRO A 460 16.60 -0.17 -6.16
C PRO A 460 15.63 0.41 -5.13
N ILE A 461 15.76 1.70 -4.79
CA ILE A 461 15.03 2.35 -3.68
C ILE A 461 13.49 2.24 -3.81
N TYR A 462 12.98 2.25 -5.05
CA TYR A 462 11.54 2.17 -5.35
C TYR A 462 11.13 0.85 -6.04
N ARG A 463 11.97 -0.19 -5.99
CA ARG A 463 11.64 -1.49 -6.61
C ARG A 463 10.32 -2.06 -6.08
N ASP A 464 10.11 -1.96 -4.76
CA ASP A 464 8.95 -2.51 -4.06
C ASP A 464 7.86 -1.46 -3.80
N ASP A 465 7.94 -0.31 -4.47
CA ASP A 465 6.93 0.73 -4.37
C ASP A 465 5.57 0.23 -4.89
N ARG A 466 4.46 0.81 -4.41
CA ARG A 466 3.10 0.28 -4.66
C ARG A 466 2.74 0.29 -6.15
N THR A 467 3.16 1.33 -6.87
CA THR A 467 2.84 1.49 -8.30
C THR A 467 3.79 0.68 -9.17
N LYS A 468 5.07 0.50 -8.80
CA LYS A 468 6.11 -0.14 -9.65
C LYS A 468 6.10 0.40 -11.08
N SER A 469 6.15 1.72 -11.24
CA SER A 469 6.09 2.34 -12.56
C SER A 469 7.46 2.67 -13.12
N GLY A 470 7.51 2.94 -14.42
CA GLY A 470 8.70 3.53 -15.03
C GLY A 470 9.09 4.87 -14.41
N ASN A 471 8.11 5.69 -13.98
CA ASN A 471 8.39 6.99 -13.38
C ASN A 471 9.07 6.85 -12.01
N SER A 472 8.57 5.95 -11.14
CA SER A 472 9.19 5.69 -9.85
C SER A 472 10.57 5.04 -10.01
N TRP A 473 10.73 4.13 -10.98
CA TRP A 473 12.03 3.55 -11.33
C TRP A 473 13.05 4.61 -11.76
N LEU A 474 12.68 5.54 -12.66
CA LEU A 474 13.57 6.64 -13.07
C LEU A 474 13.88 7.60 -11.90
N ALA A 475 12.89 7.91 -11.06
CA ALA A 475 13.12 8.75 -9.88
C ALA A 475 14.15 8.12 -8.93
N GLY A 476 14.04 6.81 -8.68
CA GLY A 476 15.00 6.05 -7.88
C GLY A 476 16.38 6.05 -8.52
N LYS A 477 16.46 5.73 -9.81
CA LYS A 477 17.71 5.71 -10.57
C LYS A 477 18.44 7.06 -10.55
N ARG A 478 17.74 8.20 -10.62
CA ARG A 478 18.35 9.54 -10.50
C ARG A 478 19.00 9.77 -9.14
N ILE A 479 18.39 9.28 -8.06
CA ILE A 479 18.93 9.38 -6.70
C ILE A 479 20.16 8.49 -6.56
N GLU A 480 20.09 7.26 -7.07
CA GLU A 480 21.14 6.24 -6.93
C GLU A 480 22.38 6.54 -7.75
N ASP A 481 22.19 6.98 -9.00
CA ASP A 481 23.28 7.30 -9.92
C ASP A 481 23.94 8.64 -9.56
N GLY A 482 23.18 9.56 -8.94
CA GLY A 482 23.69 10.83 -8.42
C GLY A 482 24.29 11.75 -9.49
N ALA A 483 23.76 11.71 -10.73
CA ALA A 483 24.35 12.45 -11.86
C ALA A 483 23.97 13.94 -11.91
N GLU A 484 23.40 14.52 -10.85
CA GLU A 484 23.20 15.98 -10.68
C GLU A 484 22.53 16.69 -11.87
N ASN A 485 21.47 16.10 -12.44
CA ASN A 485 20.78 16.57 -13.66
C ASN A 485 21.62 16.56 -14.96
N LEU A 486 22.79 15.93 -14.95
CA LEU A 486 23.63 15.64 -16.12
C LEU A 486 23.42 14.19 -16.58
N TRP A 487 24.02 13.81 -17.70
CA TRP A 487 24.04 12.43 -18.18
C TRP A 487 25.40 11.82 -17.87
N ARG A 488 25.41 10.68 -17.19
CA ARG A 488 26.65 9.94 -16.92
C ARG A 488 26.86 8.87 -18.00
N VAL A 489 28.05 8.89 -18.61
CA VAL A 489 28.53 7.83 -19.50
C VAL A 489 29.92 7.44 -19.03
N TYR A 490 30.09 6.19 -18.62
CA TYR A 490 31.24 5.71 -17.84
C TYR A 490 31.43 6.58 -16.58
N ASP A 491 32.64 7.06 -16.33
CA ASP A 491 32.96 7.88 -15.16
C ASP A 491 32.89 9.38 -15.45
N ASN A 492 32.31 9.77 -16.60
CA ASN A 492 32.22 11.16 -17.04
C ASN A 492 30.77 11.67 -17.02
N LEU A 493 30.61 12.93 -16.63
CA LEU A 493 29.34 13.66 -16.66
C LEU A 493 29.31 14.65 -17.83
N TYR A 494 28.21 14.63 -18.57
CA TYR A 494 28.02 15.42 -19.79
C TYR A 494 26.78 16.31 -19.70
N ASN A 495 26.87 17.51 -20.24
CA ASN A 495 25.74 18.43 -20.38
C ASN A 495 25.19 18.36 -21.81
N LEU A 496 24.11 17.58 -22.00
CA LEU A 496 23.47 17.39 -23.31
C LEU A 496 22.28 18.33 -23.54
N ASN A 497 22.01 19.33 -22.68
CA ASN A 497 20.78 20.14 -22.75
C ASN A 497 20.56 20.77 -24.15
N ASP A 498 21.61 21.36 -24.74
CA ASP A 498 21.52 22.01 -26.07
C ASP A 498 21.47 21.01 -27.24
N PHE A 499 21.66 19.73 -26.94
CA PHE A 499 21.64 18.63 -27.90
C PHE A 499 20.35 17.79 -27.84
N VAL A 500 19.56 17.88 -26.76
CA VAL A 500 18.32 17.10 -26.57
C VAL A 500 17.41 17.15 -27.80
N GLU A 501 17.05 18.36 -28.25
CA GLU A 501 16.18 18.57 -29.43
C GLU A 501 16.84 18.18 -30.77
N LYS A 502 18.17 18.05 -30.79
CA LYS A 502 18.95 17.69 -31.99
C LYS A 502 19.29 16.21 -32.04
N HIS A 503 18.94 15.45 -31.00
CA HIS A 503 19.32 14.06 -30.87
C HIS A 503 18.71 13.22 -32.02
N PRO A 504 19.51 12.54 -32.85
CA PRO A 504 18.99 11.81 -34.02
C PRO A 504 18.00 10.70 -33.68
N GLY A 505 18.09 10.13 -32.47
CA GLY A 505 17.18 9.11 -31.95
C GLY A 505 15.85 9.64 -31.41
N GLY A 506 15.69 10.95 -31.25
CA GLY A 506 14.53 11.59 -30.60
C GLY A 506 14.88 12.20 -29.24
N SER A 507 14.22 13.30 -28.87
CA SER A 507 14.50 14.05 -27.63
C SER A 507 14.09 13.26 -26.38
N GLU A 508 13.01 12.47 -26.48
CA GLU A 508 12.41 11.73 -25.36
C GLU A 508 13.42 10.86 -24.60
N TRP A 509 14.36 10.22 -25.31
CA TRP A 509 15.41 9.41 -24.69
C TRP A 509 16.28 10.21 -23.72
N LEU A 510 16.71 11.41 -24.12
CA LEU A 510 17.56 12.25 -23.28
C LEU A 510 16.74 12.94 -22.19
N GLU A 511 15.49 13.33 -22.47
CA GLU A 511 14.57 13.87 -21.47
C GLU A 511 14.31 12.88 -20.32
N LEU A 512 14.00 11.62 -20.66
CA LEU A 512 13.74 10.56 -19.68
C LEU A 512 14.97 10.27 -18.81
N THR A 513 16.15 10.18 -19.44
CA THR A 513 17.39 9.73 -18.79
C THR A 513 18.20 10.84 -18.13
N LYS A 514 17.73 12.09 -18.18
CA LYS A 514 18.39 13.20 -17.50
C LYS A 514 18.56 12.92 -16.01
N GLY A 515 19.79 13.08 -15.53
CA GLY A 515 20.16 12.79 -14.14
C GLY A 515 20.48 11.33 -13.85
N THR A 516 20.67 10.47 -14.86
CA THR A 516 21.00 9.04 -14.67
C THR A 516 22.33 8.63 -15.35
N ASP A 517 22.86 7.47 -14.96
CA ASP A 517 23.88 6.71 -15.68
C ASP A 517 23.22 5.93 -16.83
N ILE A 518 23.65 6.27 -18.04
CA ILE A 518 23.15 5.74 -19.31
C ILE A 518 24.19 4.94 -20.07
N THR A 519 25.27 4.48 -19.44
CA THR A 519 26.40 3.84 -20.14
C THR A 519 25.99 2.61 -20.95
N GLU A 520 25.22 1.69 -20.36
CA GLU A 520 24.75 0.48 -21.05
C GLU A 520 23.84 0.84 -22.24
N ALA A 521 22.97 1.84 -22.06
CA ALA A 521 22.10 2.33 -23.12
C ALA A 521 22.90 3.00 -24.24
N PHE A 522 23.89 3.81 -23.88
CA PHE A 522 24.80 4.46 -24.80
C PHE A 522 25.57 3.43 -25.64
N GLU A 523 26.13 2.39 -25.02
CA GLU A 523 26.90 1.37 -25.72
C GLU A 523 26.02 0.51 -26.64
N SER A 524 24.85 0.08 -26.16
CA SER A 524 23.97 -0.82 -26.91
C SER A 524 23.22 -0.15 -28.06
N HIS A 525 22.90 1.14 -27.93
CA HIS A 525 22.07 1.82 -28.93
C HIS A 525 22.89 2.50 -30.05
N HIS A 526 24.20 2.67 -29.88
CA HIS A 526 25.07 3.28 -30.87
C HIS A 526 25.99 2.26 -31.55
N LEU A 527 25.62 1.78 -32.74
CA LEU A 527 26.46 0.85 -33.51
C LEU A 527 27.76 1.51 -34.03
N TYR A 528 27.72 2.80 -34.39
CA TYR A 528 28.84 3.55 -34.97
C TYR A 528 29.50 4.50 -33.96
N LYS A 529 30.78 4.83 -34.18
CA LYS A 529 31.59 5.67 -33.27
C LYS A 529 31.21 7.16 -33.25
N LYS A 530 30.33 7.62 -34.12
CA LYS A 530 29.95 9.04 -34.20
C LYS A 530 29.47 9.63 -32.87
N ALA A 531 28.72 8.86 -32.07
CA ALA A 531 28.28 9.31 -30.76
C ALA A 531 29.46 9.43 -29.77
N GLU A 532 30.38 8.45 -29.78
CA GLU A 532 31.62 8.46 -28.99
C GLU A 532 32.51 9.65 -29.36
N GLU A 533 32.62 9.98 -30.65
CA GLU A 533 33.42 11.11 -31.15
C GLU A 533 32.81 12.48 -30.80
N MET A 534 31.49 12.58 -30.71
CA MET A 534 30.79 13.83 -30.36
C MET A 534 30.76 14.09 -28.85
N LEU A 535 30.74 13.03 -28.04
CA LEU A 535 30.52 13.10 -26.60
C LEU A 535 31.50 14.01 -25.84
N PRO A 536 32.81 14.06 -26.15
CA PRO A 536 33.77 14.94 -25.48
C PRO A 536 33.42 16.43 -25.54
N SER A 537 32.71 16.88 -26.59
CA SER A 537 32.30 18.28 -26.72
C SER A 537 31.27 18.73 -25.67
N PHE A 538 30.63 17.78 -24.99
CA PHE A 538 29.64 18.02 -23.93
C PHE A 538 30.18 17.73 -22.53
N PHE A 539 31.46 17.40 -22.41
CA PHE A 539 32.07 17.00 -21.13
C PHE A 539 32.05 18.14 -20.12
N VAL A 540 31.67 17.82 -18.88
CA VAL A 540 31.68 18.77 -17.76
C VAL A 540 32.78 18.43 -16.78
N ARG A 541 32.77 17.20 -16.25
CA ARG A 541 33.71 16.70 -15.25
C ARG A 541 33.55 15.19 -15.03
N GLU A 542 34.50 14.59 -14.32
CA GLU A 542 34.37 13.21 -13.83
C GLU A 542 33.35 13.12 -12.67
N ALA A 543 32.72 11.94 -12.56
CA ALA A 543 31.84 11.57 -11.47
C ALA A 543 32.66 11.28 -10.19
N LYS A 544 32.11 11.68 -9.03
CA LYS A 544 32.80 11.52 -7.74
C LYS A 544 32.63 10.12 -7.12
N THR A 545 31.65 9.38 -7.60
CA THR A 545 31.24 8.08 -7.06
C THR A 545 31.37 7.01 -8.13
N ALA A 546 31.69 5.78 -7.72
CA ALA A 546 31.68 4.65 -8.65
C ALA A 546 30.27 4.41 -9.22
N ARG A 547 30.22 3.86 -10.44
CA ARG A 547 28.98 3.44 -11.09
C ARG A 547 28.32 2.32 -10.30
N ASP A 548 26.99 2.30 -10.27
CA ASP A 548 26.22 1.17 -9.74
C ASP A 548 25.86 0.19 -10.87
N SER A 549 26.88 -0.26 -11.59
CA SER A 549 26.79 -1.28 -12.62
C SER A 549 28.09 -2.08 -12.64
N PRO A 550 28.03 -3.42 -12.61
CA PRO A 550 29.21 -4.25 -12.60
C PRO A 550 29.72 -4.59 -14.01
N PHE A 551 29.01 -4.15 -15.06
CA PHE A 551 29.27 -4.57 -16.42
C PHE A 551 30.40 -3.76 -17.07
N THR A 552 31.24 -4.45 -17.84
CA THR A 552 32.36 -3.87 -18.57
C THR A 552 32.09 -3.79 -20.07
N PHE A 553 32.80 -2.85 -20.71
CA PHE A 553 32.80 -2.60 -22.15
C PHE A 553 34.25 -2.40 -22.63
N ASN A 554 35.18 -3.24 -22.19
CA ASN A 554 36.59 -3.07 -22.52
C ASN A 554 36.86 -3.47 -23.98
N ASP A 555 37.82 -2.80 -24.61
CA ASP A 555 38.28 -3.19 -25.94
C ASP A 555 38.90 -4.59 -25.90
N GLY A 556 38.52 -5.43 -26.87
CA GLY A 556 38.91 -6.84 -26.93
C GLY A 556 38.01 -7.79 -26.14
N ASP A 557 37.11 -7.30 -25.28
CA ASP A 557 36.08 -8.14 -24.65
C ASP A 557 35.01 -8.56 -25.69
N PHE A 558 34.16 -9.50 -25.30
CA PHE A 558 33.18 -10.15 -26.19
C PHE A 558 32.26 -9.13 -26.87
N TYR A 559 31.64 -8.23 -26.12
CA TYR A 559 30.66 -7.31 -26.69
C TYR A 559 31.27 -6.31 -27.66
N LYS A 560 32.40 -5.68 -27.30
CA LYS A 560 33.08 -4.72 -28.17
C LYS A 560 33.57 -5.39 -29.46
N THR A 561 34.13 -6.60 -29.36
CA THR A 561 34.53 -7.40 -30.53
C THR A 561 33.34 -7.73 -31.43
N LEU A 562 32.22 -8.17 -30.85
CA LEU A 562 30.99 -8.45 -31.59
C LEU A 562 30.45 -7.20 -32.28
N LYS A 563 30.37 -6.07 -31.56
CA LYS A 563 29.90 -4.77 -32.06
C LYS A 563 30.70 -4.31 -33.27
N GLU A 564 32.02 -4.45 -33.25
CA GLU A 564 32.89 -4.13 -34.39
C GLU A 564 32.64 -5.02 -35.60
N ARG A 565 32.56 -6.34 -35.41
CA ARG A 565 32.27 -7.28 -36.51
C ARG A 565 30.88 -7.05 -37.10
N VAL A 566 29.88 -6.78 -36.27
CA VAL A 566 28.52 -6.45 -36.71
C VAL A 566 28.53 -5.15 -37.51
N ARG A 567 29.27 -4.12 -37.07
CA ARG A 567 29.40 -2.85 -37.80
C ARG A 567 29.92 -3.04 -39.23
N GLU A 568 30.87 -3.95 -39.43
CA GLU A 568 31.40 -4.26 -40.75
C GLU A 568 30.36 -4.96 -41.64
N VAL A 569 29.70 -6.00 -41.12
CA VAL A 569 28.67 -6.73 -41.88
C VAL A 569 27.42 -5.88 -42.14
N TYR A 570 27.05 -4.99 -41.22
CA TYR A 570 25.84 -4.17 -41.30
C TYR A 570 25.83 -3.24 -42.53
N LYS A 571 27.00 -2.77 -42.98
CA LYS A 571 27.13 -1.86 -44.14
C LYS A 571 26.55 -2.47 -45.43
N ASP A 572 26.70 -3.77 -45.59
CA ASP A 572 26.37 -4.51 -46.81
C ASP A 572 25.02 -5.24 -46.72
N LEU A 573 24.29 -5.09 -45.61
CA LEU A 573 23.00 -5.77 -45.43
C LEU A 573 21.92 -5.21 -46.36
N PRO A 574 21.00 -6.07 -46.85
CA PRO A 574 19.89 -5.62 -47.66
C PRO A 574 18.94 -4.73 -46.85
N LYS A 575 18.40 -3.67 -47.46
CA LYS A 575 17.46 -2.74 -46.81
C LYS A 575 16.00 -3.18 -46.89
N TRP A 576 15.65 -4.07 -47.82
CA TRP A 576 14.26 -4.51 -48.04
C TRP A 576 13.61 -5.21 -46.82
N PRO A 577 14.33 -5.92 -45.92
CA PRO A 577 13.70 -6.50 -44.74
C PRO A 577 13.08 -5.43 -43.82
N VAL A 578 13.74 -4.28 -43.66
CA VAL A 578 13.19 -3.15 -42.88
C VAL A 578 11.87 -2.64 -43.47
N VAL A 579 11.80 -2.55 -44.82
CA VAL A 579 10.57 -2.17 -45.52
C VAL A 579 9.47 -3.21 -45.29
N LYS A 580 9.83 -4.50 -45.35
CA LYS A 580 8.89 -5.60 -45.08
C LYS A 580 8.38 -5.57 -43.64
N SER A 581 9.22 -5.28 -42.64
CA SER A 581 8.80 -5.11 -41.24
C SER A 581 7.73 -4.02 -41.13
N LYS A 582 7.96 -2.84 -41.73
CA LYS A 582 6.99 -1.74 -41.74
C LYS A 582 5.65 -2.13 -42.38
N ILE A 583 5.68 -2.79 -43.55
CA ILE A 583 4.48 -3.24 -44.25
C ILE A 583 3.70 -4.25 -43.42
N ILE A 584 4.37 -5.23 -42.80
CA ILE A 584 3.72 -6.22 -41.93
C ILE A 584 3.05 -5.53 -40.75
N THR A 585 3.76 -4.64 -40.05
CA THR A 585 3.23 -3.91 -38.89
C THR A 585 2.02 -3.04 -39.25
N ASP A 586 2.07 -2.30 -40.35
CA ASP A 586 0.94 -1.48 -40.82
C ASP A 586 -0.26 -2.34 -41.23
N ALA A 587 0.00 -3.44 -41.95
CA ALA A 587 -1.06 -4.36 -42.36
C ALA A 587 -1.75 -5.03 -41.16
N LEU A 588 -0.98 -5.41 -40.13
CA LEU A 588 -1.52 -5.95 -38.87
C LEU A 588 -2.41 -4.93 -38.16
N PHE A 589 -1.94 -3.68 -38.03
CA PHE A 589 -2.71 -2.62 -37.37
C PHE A 589 -4.01 -2.29 -38.11
N ILE A 590 -3.96 -2.16 -39.44
CA ILE A 590 -5.17 -1.93 -40.26
C ILE A 590 -6.13 -3.12 -40.13
N SER A 591 -5.61 -4.35 -40.18
CA SER A 591 -6.42 -5.56 -40.03
C SER A 591 -7.07 -5.63 -38.65
N TYR A 592 -6.36 -5.22 -37.60
CA TYR A 592 -6.92 -5.06 -36.25
C TYR A 592 -8.11 -4.10 -36.25
N LEU A 593 -7.96 -2.89 -36.79
CA LEU A 593 -9.05 -1.90 -36.80
C LEU A 593 -10.28 -2.42 -37.57
N VAL A 594 -10.07 -3.00 -38.74
CA VAL A 594 -11.14 -3.56 -39.58
C VAL A 594 -11.84 -4.72 -38.87
N SER A 595 -11.08 -5.66 -38.32
CA SER A 595 -11.64 -6.83 -37.61
C SER A 595 -12.35 -6.44 -36.31
N ALA A 596 -11.88 -5.40 -35.60
CA ALA A 596 -12.51 -4.89 -34.39
C ALA A 596 -13.89 -4.27 -34.71
N VAL A 597 -13.99 -3.48 -35.78
CA VAL A 597 -15.27 -2.95 -36.27
C VAL A 597 -16.19 -4.08 -36.75
N ALA A 598 -15.65 -5.06 -37.51
CA ALA A 598 -16.43 -6.21 -37.95
C ALA A 598 -16.96 -7.04 -36.76
N ALA A 599 -16.15 -7.23 -35.73
CA ALA A 599 -16.55 -7.92 -34.50
C ALA A 599 -17.73 -7.23 -33.80
N ALA A 600 -17.71 -5.90 -33.74
CA ALA A 600 -18.83 -5.12 -33.24
C ALA A 600 -20.05 -5.22 -34.18
N TYR A 601 -19.87 -4.99 -35.49
CA TYR A 601 -20.95 -5.01 -36.48
C TYR A 601 -21.73 -6.33 -36.50
N TYR A 602 -21.02 -7.46 -36.49
CA TYR A 602 -21.63 -8.79 -36.43
C TYR A 602 -21.91 -9.28 -35.01
N TRP A 603 -21.56 -8.50 -33.98
CA TRP A 603 -21.65 -8.86 -32.57
C TRP A 603 -21.06 -10.25 -32.25
N SER A 604 -19.88 -10.53 -32.83
CA SER A 604 -19.26 -11.86 -32.83
C SER A 604 -18.01 -11.87 -31.95
N PHE A 605 -18.06 -12.61 -30.84
CA PHE A 605 -16.92 -12.83 -29.95
C PHE A 605 -15.78 -13.61 -30.63
N THR A 606 -16.08 -14.45 -31.62
CA THR A 606 -15.06 -15.12 -32.45
C THR A 606 -14.30 -14.11 -33.31
N ALA A 607 -15.00 -13.18 -33.95
CA ALA A 607 -14.35 -12.09 -34.68
C ALA A 607 -13.58 -11.16 -33.73
N GLY A 608 -14.12 -10.92 -32.53
CA GLY A 608 -13.43 -10.17 -31.47
C GLY A 608 -12.15 -10.85 -31.00
N PHE A 609 -12.13 -12.18 -30.91
CA PHE A 609 -10.92 -12.95 -30.61
C PHE A 609 -9.87 -12.79 -31.73
N ILE A 610 -10.28 -12.82 -32.99
CA ILE A 610 -9.36 -12.56 -34.13
C ILE A 610 -8.80 -11.14 -34.06
N ALA A 611 -9.63 -10.14 -33.75
CA ALA A 611 -9.17 -8.78 -33.53
C ALA A 611 -8.18 -8.68 -32.36
N GLY A 612 -8.42 -9.39 -31.27
CA GLY A 612 -7.49 -9.50 -30.14
C GLY A 612 -6.13 -10.10 -30.53
N MET A 613 -6.14 -11.17 -31.34
CA MET A 613 -4.91 -11.77 -31.89
C MET A 613 -4.14 -10.79 -32.79
N LEU A 614 -4.85 -10.06 -33.65
CA LEU A 614 -4.24 -9.05 -34.52
C LEU A 614 -3.67 -7.87 -33.72
N LEU A 615 -4.34 -7.44 -32.65
CA LEU A 615 -3.82 -6.44 -31.73
C LEU A 615 -2.54 -6.94 -31.02
N TYR A 616 -2.52 -8.20 -30.59
CA TYR A 616 -1.34 -8.81 -29.98
C TYR A 616 -0.15 -8.82 -30.96
N PHE A 617 -0.35 -9.32 -32.18
CA PHE A 617 0.70 -9.31 -33.21
C PHE A 617 1.17 -7.89 -33.52
N THR A 618 0.23 -6.93 -33.57
CA THR A 618 0.54 -5.52 -33.77
C THR A 618 1.40 -4.98 -32.62
N ALA A 619 1.07 -5.29 -31.37
CA ALA A 619 1.79 -4.82 -30.20
C ALA A 619 3.25 -5.32 -30.19
N VAL A 620 3.47 -6.62 -30.44
CA VAL A 620 4.84 -7.18 -30.50
C VAL A 620 5.62 -6.61 -31.70
N ALA A 621 4.95 -6.44 -32.85
CA ALA A 621 5.58 -5.83 -34.02
C ALA A 621 5.91 -4.34 -33.81
N ALA A 622 5.07 -3.60 -33.07
CA ALA A 622 5.30 -2.21 -32.71
C ALA A 622 6.51 -2.03 -31.79
N HIS A 623 6.82 -3.04 -30.97
CA HIS A 623 7.98 -3.00 -30.07
C HIS A 623 9.32 -2.80 -30.79
N ASN A 624 9.48 -3.37 -32.00
CA ASN A 624 10.64 -3.15 -32.86
C ASN A 624 10.91 -1.65 -33.14
N PHE A 625 9.89 -0.81 -33.07
CA PHE A 625 9.98 0.61 -33.37
C PHE A 625 10.21 1.49 -32.13
N PHE A 626 10.18 0.95 -30.90
CA PHE A 626 10.48 1.72 -29.69
C PHE A 626 11.93 2.10 -29.60
N HIS A 627 12.81 1.15 -29.90
CA HIS A 627 14.27 1.28 -29.85
C HIS A 627 14.83 2.10 -31.00
N GLN A 628 14.03 2.34 -32.04
CA GLN A 628 14.42 3.14 -33.21
C GLN A 628 14.07 4.63 -33.00
N LYS A 629 14.52 5.46 -33.94
CA LYS A 629 14.06 6.86 -34.03
C LYS A 629 12.54 6.93 -34.00
N ASP A 630 12.02 7.92 -33.28
CA ASP A 630 10.59 8.20 -33.15
C ASP A 630 9.87 8.13 -34.51
N ASN A 631 8.82 7.32 -34.54
CA ASN A 631 8.02 7.06 -35.72
C ASN A 631 6.62 6.61 -35.32
N ILE A 632 5.64 6.83 -36.21
CA ILE A 632 4.22 6.59 -35.89
C ILE A 632 3.89 5.15 -35.44
N ARG A 633 4.68 4.14 -35.86
CA ARG A 633 4.38 2.72 -35.57
C ARG A 633 4.62 2.37 -34.12
N MET A 634 5.42 3.15 -33.38
CA MET A 634 5.54 2.99 -31.93
C MET A 634 4.18 3.17 -31.24
N TYR A 635 3.35 4.10 -31.74
CA TYR A 635 2.06 4.40 -31.14
C TYR A 635 0.99 3.35 -31.44
N TYR A 636 1.24 2.39 -32.34
CA TYR A 636 0.32 1.25 -32.50
C TYR A 636 0.25 0.41 -31.23
N PHE A 637 1.34 0.35 -30.45
CA PHE A 637 1.32 -0.29 -29.15
C PHE A 637 0.38 0.40 -28.18
N ASN A 638 0.19 1.72 -28.28
CA ASN A 638 -0.69 2.43 -27.35
C ASN A 638 -2.11 1.89 -27.36
N PHE A 639 -2.57 1.26 -28.45
CA PHE A 639 -3.89 0.63 -28.57
C PHE A 639 -4.12 -0.57 -27.62
N THR A 640 -3.07 -1.06 -26.96
CA THR A 640 -3.18 -2.10 -25.91
C THR A 640 -3.63 -1.56 -24.56
N LEU A 641 -3.78 -0.23 -24.39
CA LEU A 641 -3.88 0.47 -23.10
C LEU A 641 -2.54 0.62 -22.35
N MET A 642 -1.41 0.20 -22.92
CA MET A 642 -0.08 0.50 -22.39
C MET A 642 0.50 1.75 -23.07
N SER A 643 1.44 2.46 -22.45
CA SER A 643 2.12 3.59 -23.12
C SER A 643 3.45 3.16 -23.73
N SER A 644 3.68 3.51 -25.00
CA SER A 644 4.99 3.33 -25.64
C SER A 644 6.13 4.07 -24.90
N ARG A 645 5.82 5.22 -24.29
CA ARG A 645 6.79 6.00 -23.50
C ARG A 645 7.16 5.33 -22.19
N THR A 646 6.19 4.80 -21.45
CA THR A 646 6.49 4.05 -20.21
C THR A 646 7.15 2.71 -20.51
N TRP A 647 6.77 2.06 -21.62
CA TRP A 647 7.41 0.84 -22.07
C TRP A 647 8.87 1.04 -22.52
N ARG A 648 9.24 2.22 -23.04
CA ARG A 648 10.66 2.58 -23.24
C ARG A 648 11.43 2.56 -21.91
N ILE A 649 10.80 2.93 -20.80
CA ILE A 649 11.44 2.88 -19.49
C ILE A 649 11.54 1.43 -19.00
N SER A 650 10.41 0.71 -18.89
CA SER A 650 10.38 -0.64 -18.33
C SER A 650 11.14 -1.64 -19.19
N HIS A 651 10.91 -1.63 -20.49
CA HIS A 651 11.51 -2.58 -21.40
C HIS A 651 12.91 -2.13 -21.84
N ALA A 652 13.04 -0.97 -22.47
CA ALA A 652 14.29 -0.60 -23.14
C ALA A 652 15.39 -0.09 -22.17
N MET A 653 15.03 0.72 -21.17
CA MET A 653 16.03 1.28 -20.23
C MET A 653 16.32 0.36 -19.04
N SER A 654 15.34 -0.42 -18.60
CA SER A 654 15.47 -1.30 -17.45
C SER A 654 15.75 -2.75 -17.88
N HIS A 655 14.79 -3.41 -18.54
CA HIS A 655 14.91 -4.83 -18.88
C HIS A 655 16.04 -5.14 -19.85
N HIS A 656 16.19 -4.42 -20.97
CA HIS A 656 17.28 -4.65 -21.92
C HIS A 656 18.66 -4.40 -21.30
N MET A 657 18.78 -3.42 -20.42
CA MET A 657 20.08 -3.05 -19.83
C MET A 657 20.49 -3.98 -18.70
N PHE A 658 19.52 -4.45 -17.90
CA PHE A 658 19.74 -5.23 -16.69
C PHE A 658 18.83 -6.46 -16.58
N PRO A 659 18.70 -7.30 -17.63
CA PRO A 659 17.69 -8.36 -17.68
C PRO A 659 17.88 -9.36 -16.54
N ASN A 660 16.78 -9.82 -15.96
CA ASN A 660 16.73 -10.78 -14.85
C ASN A 660 17.53 -10.38 -13.59
N THR A 661 17.85 -9.09 -13.43
CA THR A 661 18.51 -8.56 -12.22
C THR A 661 17.50 -7.93 -11.25
N VAL A 662 17.96 -7.53 -10.06
CA VAL A 662 17.15 -6.66 -9.18
C VAL A 662 16.82 -5.29 -9.78
N LYS A 663 17.51 -4.85 -10.84
CA LYS A 663 17.21 -3.60 -11.57
C LYS A 663 16.19 -3.76 -12.69
N ASP A 664 15.80 -4.99 -13.03
CA ASP A 664 14.80 -5.31 -14.04
C ASP A 664 13.39 -4.99 -13.50
N LEU A 665 12.79 -3.95 -14.09
CA LEU A 665 11.47 -3.46 -13.75
C LEU A 665 10.43 -4.50 -14.17
N GLU A 666 10.54 -5.11 -15.35
CA GLU A 666 9.54 -6.10 -15.84
C GLU A 666 9.45 -7.32 -14.93
N VAL A 667 10.56 -7.72 -14.31
CA VAL A 667 10.54 -8.74 -13.25
C VAL A 667 9.76 -8.25 -12.04
N SER A 668 9.98 -7.02 -11.58
CA SER A 668 9.26 -6.48 -10.40
C SER A 668 7.78 -6.19 -10.67
N GLU A 669 7.40 -5.81 -11.90
CA GLU A 669 6.05 -5.34 -12.24
C GLU A 669 4.99 -6.43 -12.15
N VAL A 670 5.41 -7.69 -12.31
CA VAL A 670 4.56 -8.88 -12.16
C VAL A 670 4.63 -9.49 -10.76
N GLU A 671 5.55 -9.03 -9.91
CA GLU A 671 5.60 -9.39 -8.49
C GLU A 671 4.49 -8.66 -7.71
N PRO A 672 3.86 -9.29 -6.70
CA PRO A 672 4.24 -10.57 -6.12
C PRO A 672 3.63 -11.80 -6.80
N PHE A 673 2.81 -11.64 -7.84
CA PHE A 673 2.07 -12.73 -8.47
C PHE A 673 2.98 -13.72 -9.20
N LEU A 674 3.95 -13.22 -9.97
CA LEU A 674 4.93 -14.04 -10.67
C LEU A 674 6.32 -13.66 -10.18
N GLN A 675 7.00 -14.55 -9.44
CA GLN A 675 8.33 -14.30 -8.89
C GLN A 675 9.37 -15.12 -9.64
N TYR A 676 10.22 -14.47 -10.43
CA TYR A 676 11.26 -15.15 -11.23
C TYR A 676 12.62 -15.20 -10.55
N LEU A 677 12.92 -14.29 -9.62
CA LEU A 677 14.17 -14.33 -8.86
C LEU A 677 14.18 -15.49 -7.85
N THR A 678 15.38 -15.94 -7.46
CA THR A 678 15.56 -17.07 -6.55
C THR A 678 15.38 -16.62 -5.10
N THR A 679 14.12 -16.47 -4.70
CA THR A 679 13.70 -16.03 -3.37
C THR A 679 13.01 -17.17 -2.61
N LYS A 680 12.73 -16.94 -1.32
CA LYS A 680 11.80 -17.79 -0.56
C LYS A 680 10.38 -17.54 -1.09
N LYS A 681 9.75 -18.59 -1.65
CA LYS A 681 8.39 -18.54 -2.21
C LYS A 681 7.42 -19.38 -1.37
N THR A 682 6.18 -18.91 -1.21
CA THR A 682 5.08 -19.71 -0.62
C THR A 682 4.64 -20.79 -1.61
N LEU A 683 3.87 -21.76 -1.12
CA LEU A 683 3.24 -22.77 -1.99
C LEU A 683 2.36 -22.13 -3.07
N CYS A 684 1.69 -21.01 -2.75
CA CYS A 684 0.82 -20.28 -3.66
C CYS A 684 1.61 -19.63 -4.82
N VAL A 685 2.65 -18.85 -4.51
CA VAL A 685 3.52 -18.25 -5.54
C VAL A 685 4.21 -19.33 -6.38
N ARG A 686 4.58 -20.44 -5.75
CA ARG A 686 5.40 -21.49 -6.38
C ARG A 686 4.64 -22.36 -7.36
N TYR A 687 3.45 -22.85 -6.99
CA TYR A 687 2.69 -23.84 -7.78
C TYR A 687 1.29 -23.36 -8.17
N MET A 688 0.62 -22.54 -7.36
CA MET A 688 -0.68 -21.99 -7.77
C MET A 688 -0.53 -20.95 -8.88
N SER A 689 0.65 -20.32 -9.01
CA SER A 689 0.99 -19.46 -10.14
C SER A 689 0.79 -20.13 -11.48
N TRP A 690 0.97 -21.45 -11.57
CA TRP A 690 0.71 -22.19 -12.80
C TRP A 690 -0.75 -22.13 -13.23
N LEU A 691 -1.67 -22.08 -12.26
CA LEU A 691 -3.12 -22.03 -12.50
C LEU A 691 -3.61 -20.61 -12.76
N TYR A 692 -3.11 -19.60 -12.02
CA TYR A 692 -3.58 -18.22 -12.18
C TYR A 692 -2.76 -17.38 -13.18
N SER A 693 -1.65 -17.89 -13.73
CA SER A 693 -0.86 -17.17 -14.75
C SER A 693 -1.71 -16.68 -15.93
N PRO A 694 -2.63 -17.48 -16.52
CA PRO A 694 -3.51 -16.97 -17.59
C PRO A 694 -4.37 -15.77 -17.18
N ILE A 695 -4.77 -15.69 -15.90
CA ILE A 695 -5.51 -14.55 -15.36
C ILE A 695 -4.60 -13.33 -15.29
N VAL A 696 -3.36 -13.49 -14.78
CA VAL A 696 -2.36 -12.42 -14.75
C VAL A 696 -2.09 -11.91 -16.18
N TYR A 697 -1.88 -12.81 -17.13
CA TYR A 697 -1.64 -12.47 -18.55
C TYR A 697 -2.81 -11.69 -19.14
N SER A 698 -4.05 -12.12 -18.88
CA SER A 698 -5.28 -11.46 -19.33
C SER A 698 -5.47 -10.04 -18.77
N MET A 699 -4.80 -9.73 -17.65
CA MET A 699 -4.94 -8.46 -16.93
C MET A 699 -3.76 -7.51 -17.11
N LEU A 700 -2.68 -7.89 -17.80
CA LEU A 700 -1.49 -7.05 -17.95
C LEU A 700 -1.83 -5.66 -18.51
N TYR A 701 -2.51 -5.61 -19.67
CA TYR A 701 -2.89 -4.36 -20.33
C TYR A 701 -3.70 -3.43 -19.41
N LEU A 702 -4.72 -3.97 -18.76
CA LEU A 702 -5.56 -3.20 -17.85
C LEU A 702 -4.79 -2.80 -16.57
N GLY A 703 -3.89 -3.66 -16.08
CA GLY A 703 -3.03 -3.39 -14.94
C GLY A 703 -2.10 -2.21 -15.17
N PHE A 704 -1.44 -2.15 -16.33
CA PHE A 704 -0.65 -1.00 -16.76
C PHE A 704 -1.50 0.28 -16.83
N TRP A 705 -2.67 0.20 -17.46
CA TRP A 705 -3.57 1.34 -17.57
C TRP A 705 -4.00 1.89 -16.20
N ILE A 706 -4.42 1.01 -15.28
CA ILE A 706 -4.83 1.38 -13.91
C ILE A 706 -3.66 2.02 -13.17
N ARG A 707 -2.48 1.38 -13.20
CA ARG A 707 -1.26 1.85 -12.54
C ARG A 707 -0.92 3.26 -12.97
N GLU A 708 -0.76 3.48 -14.26
CA GLU A 708 -0.36 4.81 -14.75
C GLU A 708 -1.48 5.85 -14.59
N THR A 709 -2.76 5.43 -14.63
CA THR A 709 -3.88 6.36 -14.36
C THR A 709 -3.87 6.79 -12.89
N SER A 710 -3.52 5.89 -11.98
CA SER A 710 -3.32 6.19 -10.57
C SER A 710 -2.27 7.28 -10.40
N GLU A 711 -1.12 7.18 -11.06
CA GLU A 711 -0.06 8.20 -10.96
C GLU A 711 -0.52 9.59 -11.41
N VAL A 712 -1.29 9.65 -12.50
CA VAL A 712 -1.86 10.92 -12.98
C VAL A 712 -2.84 11.50 -11.97
N ILE A 713 -3.72 10.67 -11.39
CA ILE A 713 -4.70 11.10 -10.38
C ILE A 713 -3.99 11.61 -9.11
N HIS A 714 -2.92 10.94 -8.70
CA HIS A 714 -2.11 11.31 -7.52
C HIS A 714 -1.10 12.43 -7.83
N LYS A 715 -1.10 12.98 -9.05
CA LYS A 715 -0.20 14.05 -9.51
C LYS A 715 1.29 13.68 -9.44
N GLU A 716 1.60 12.40 -9.57
CA GLU A 716 2.95 11.86 -9.65
C GLU A 716 3.49 11.91 -11.09
N SER A 717 2.59 11.97 -12.09
CA SER A 717 2.92 12.10 -13.50
C SER A 717 1.92 12.98 -14.27
N ASN A 718 2.34 13.49 -15.43
CA ASN A 718 1.50 14.32 -16.30
C ASN A 718 0.64 13.45 -17.23
N PHE A 719 -0.55 13.93 -17.58
CA PHE A 719 -1.41 13.26 -18.54
C PHE A 719 -0.88 13.40 -19.99
N GLU A 720 -0.57 12.27 -20.62
CA GLU A 720 -0.14 12.21 -22.02
C GLU A 720 -1.32 11.99 -22.98
N LYS A 721 -1.43 12.80 -24.03
CA LYS A 721 -2.54 12.71 -25.01
C LYS A 721 -2.59 11.39 -25.76
N THR A 722 -1.44 10.75 -25.96
CA THR A 722 -1.30 9.44 -26.63
C THR A 722 -2.06 8.32 -25.91
N ARG A 723 -2.41 8.52 -24.63
CA ARG A 723 -3.26 7.61 -23.86
C ARG A 723 -4.71 7.55 -24.35
N LEU A 724 -5.14 8.52 -25.14
CA LEU A 724 -6.49 8.53 -25.70
C LEU A 724 -6.61 7.63 -26.94
N LEU A 725 -5.49 7.16 -27.52
CA LEU A 725 -5.46 6.38 -28.75
C LEU A 725 -6.31 5.08 -28.70
N PRO A 726 -6.26 4.24 -27.65
CA PRO A 726 -7.14 3.08 -27.53
C PRO A 726 -8.61 3.37 -27.74
N PHE A 727 -9.09 4.51 -27.22
CA PHE A 727 -10.51 4.85 -27.22
C PHE A 727 -11.01 5.30 -28.59
N PHE A 728 -10.12 5.50 -29.55
CA PHE A 728 -10.49 5.63 -30.95
C PHE A 728 -11.23 4.39 -31.46
N VAL A 729 -10.89 3.20 -30.98
CA VAL A 729 -11.50 1.93 -31.45
C VAL A 729 -12.96 1.78 -31.00
N PRO A 730 -13.33 1.90 -29.71
CA PRO A 730 -14.73 1.89 -29.32
C PRO A 730 -15.49 3.08 -29.93
N LEU A 731 -14.86 4.25 -30.12
CA LEU A 731 -15.49 5.36 -30.85
C LEU A 731 -15.81 4.97 -32.30
N LEU A 732 -14.88 4.32 -32.99
CA LEU A 732 -15.06 3.84 -34.36
C LEU A 732 -16.15 2.75 -34.44
N MET A 733 -16.14 1.79 -33.51
CA MET A 733 -17.20 0.78 -33.40
C MET A 733 -18.57 1.43 -33.20
N TYR A 734 -18.67 2.38 -32.25
CA TYR A 734 -19.92 3.07 -31.94
C TYR A 734 -20.45 3.85 -33.15
N THR A 735 -19.58 4.65 -33.78
CA THR A 735 -19.96 5.51 -34.92
C THR A 735 -20.37 4.71 -36.15
N ILE A 736 -19.72 3.59 -36.47
CA ILE A 736 -20.04 2.78 -37.65
C ILE A 736 -21.26 1.88 -37.41
N THR A 737 -21.38 1.28 -36.22
CA THR A 737 -22.40 0.24 -35.97
C THR A 737 -23.69 0.77 -35.35
N GLY A 738 -23.66 1.94 -34.71
CA GLY A 738 -24.79 2.48 -33.95
C GLY A 738 -25.19 1.65 -32.72
N LEU A 739 -24.34 0.70 -32.29
CA LEU A 739 -24.64 -0.18 -31.15
C LEU A 739 -24.72 0.61 -29.84
N PRO A 740 -25.54 0.15 -28.86
CA PRO A 740 -25.53 0.72 -27.52
C PRO A 740 -24.12 0.70 -26.92
N LEU A 741 -23.75 1.78 -26.20
CA LEU A 741 -22.41 1.97 -25.64
C LEU A 741 -21.94 0.77 -24.82
N LEU A 742 -22.81 0.18 -24.00
CA LEU A 742 -22.46 -1.01 -23.20
C LEU A 742 -22.02 -2.19 -24.06
N LYS A 743 -22.66 -2.43 -25.22
CA LYS A 743 -22.24 -3.49 -26.14
C LYS A 743 -20.87 -3.18 -26.73
N VAL A 744 -20.65 -1.95 -27.19
CA VAL A 744 -19.33 -1.53 -27.71
C VAL A 744 -18.23 -1.75 -26.67
N LEU A 745 -18.46 -1.33 -25.42
CA LEU A 745 -17.49 -1.48 -24.33
C LEU A 745 -17.25 -2.96 -23.96
N LEU A 746 -18.26 -3.82 -24.02
CA LEU A 746 -18.11 -5.26 -23.80
C LEU A 746 -17.24 -5.91 -24.88
N MET A 747 -17.47 -5.58 -26.17
CA MET A 747 -16.65 -6.10 -27.27
C MET A 747 -15.22 -5.58 -27.21
N PHE A 748 -15.04 -4.29 -26.93
CA PHE A 748 -13.71 -3.70 -26.74
C PHE A 748 -12.96 -4.38 -25.59
N THR A 749 -13.61 -4.56 -24.44
CA THR A 749 -13.03 -5.28 -23.29
C THR A 749 -12.64 -6.71 -23.67
N TRP A 750 -13.47 -7.43 -24.43
CA TRP A 750 -13.15 -8.77 -24.92
C TRP A 750 -11.89 -8.81 -25.80
N ILE A 751 -11.75 -7.86 -26.73
CA ILE A 751 -10.57 -7.71 -27.59
C ILE A 751 -9.31 -7.42 -26.75
N ILE A 752 -9.41 -6.54 -25.75
CA ILE A 752 -8.31 -6.21 -24.85
C ILE A 752 -7.88 -7.41 -24.02
N VAL A 753 -8.82 -8.13 -23.40
CA VAL A 753 -8.54 -9.30 -22.56
C VAL A 753 -7.89 -10.42 -23.37
N THR A 754 -8.42 -10.71 -24.57
CA THR A 754 -7.83 -11.73 -25.45
C THR A 754 -6.44 -11.32 -25.92
N SER A 755 -6.24 -10.09 -26.36
CA SER A 755 -4.91 -9.60 -26.76
C SER A 755 -3.90 -9.65 -25.61
N SER A 756 -4.29 -9.21 -24.41
CA SER A 756 -3.45 -9.23 -23.21
C SER A 756 -3.00 -10.65 -22.84
N LEU A 757 -3.93 -11.62 -22.90
CA LEU A 757 -3.63 -13.03 -22.62
C LEU A 757 -2.50 -13.56 -23.52
N TYR A 758 -2.57 -13.33 -24.82
CA TYR A 758 -1.55 -13.82 -25.76
C TYR A 758 -0.25 -13.03 -25.66
N PHE A 759 -0.32 -11.71 -25.44
CA PHE A 759 0.86 -10.90 -25.20
C PHE A 759 1.62 -11.38 -23.96
N GLY A 760 0.92 -11.59 -22.84
CA GLY A 760 1.53 -12.13 -21.62
C GLY A 760 2.05 -13.56 -21.80
N PHE A 761 1.29 -14.41 -22.48
CA PHE A 761 1.72 -15.79 -22.76
C PHE A 761 2.97 -15.84 -23.63
N ILE A 762 3.14 -14.97 -24.63
CA ILE A 762 4.33 -15.00 -25.48
C ILE A 762 5.47 -14.19 -24.87
N GLY A 763 5.22 -12.97 -24.39
CA GLY A 763 6.23 -12.08 -23.82
C GLY A 763 6.94 -12.68 -22.60
N LEU A 764 6.20 -13.23 -21.63
CA LEU A 764 6.82 -13.84 -20.44
C LEU A 764 7.46 -15.21 -20.72
N ASN A 765 7.27 -15.78 -21.91
CA ASN A 765 7.92 -17.02 -22.34
C ASN A 765 8.99 -16.78 -23.42
N ALA A 766 9.27 -15.52 -23.79
CA ALA A 766 10.19 -15.12 -24.85
C ALA A 766 11.68 -15.21 -24.44
N GLY A 767 12.10 -16.35 -23.91
CA GLY A 767 13.53 -16.64 -23.70
C GLY A 767 14.16 -16.06 -22.42
N HIS A 768 13.42 -15.36 -21.57
CA HIS A 768 13.95 -14.71 -20.37
C HIS A 768 13.73 -15.42 -19.03
N HIS A 769 12.92 -16.48 -18.96
CA HIS A 769 12.57 -17.10 -17.68
C HIS A 769 12.81 -18.61 -17.61
N HIS A 770 13.73 -19.17 -18.41
CA HIS A 770 14.11 -20.58 -18.28
C HIS A 770 15.06 -20.79 -17.08
N PRO A 771 15.00 -21.89 -16.33
CA PRO A 771 15.94 -22.16 -15.22
C PRO A 771 17.41 -22.35 -15.63
N ASP A 772 17.69 -22.43 -16.94
CA ASP A 772 19.04 -22.63 -17.50
C ASP A 772 19.74 -21.28 -17.77
N ILE A 773 19.02 -20.16 -17.69
CA ILE A 773 19.56 -18.81 -17.87
C ILE A 773 19.69 -18.10 -16.52
N PHE A 774 20.54 -17.09 -16.48
CA PHE A 774 20.88 -16.35 -15.28
C PHE A 774 19.67 -15.58 -14.75
N HIS A 775 19.45 -15.68 -13.44
CA HIS A 775 18.60 -14.78 -12.67
C HIS A 775 19.36 -14.36 -11.41
N ASP A 776 19.19 -13.11 -10.98
CA ASP A 776 19.88 -12.60 -9.80
C ASP A 776 19.67 -13.52 -8.59
N GLY A 777 20.75 -13.78 -7.86
CA GLY A 777 20.83 -14.85 -6.86
C GLY A 777 21.64 -16.06 -7.34
N ASP A 778 21.63 -16.38 -8.64
CA ASP A 778 22.47 -17.43 -9.23
C ASP A 778 23.96 -17.04 -9.19
N MET A 779 24.87 -18.03 -9.26
CA MET A 779 26.31 -17.78 -9.39
C MET A 779 26.59 -16.99 -10.69
N PRO A 780 27.13 -15.75 -10.59
CA PRO A 780 27.48 -14.95 -11.75
C PRO A 780 28.85 -15.38 -12.30
N ARG A 781 29.22 -14.85 -13.46
CA ARG A 781 30.61 -14.93 -13.94
C ARG A 781 31.57 -14.29 -12.94
N ALA A 782 32.84 -14.66 -13.02
CA ALA A 782 33.89 -13.99 -12.26
C ALA A 782 33.87 -12.48 -12.57
N LYS A 783 34.19 -11.63 -11.58
CA LYS A 783 34.13 -10.16 -11.73
C LYS A 783 34.96 -9.63 -12.91
N THR A 784 36.06 -10.31 -13.23
CA THR A 784 36.94 -9.98 -14.36
C THR A 784 36.36 -10.35 -15.73
N GLU A 785 35.22 -11.06 -15.77
CA GLU A 785 34.55 -11.56 -16.98
C GLU A 785 33.10 -11.05 -17.10
N LEU A 786 32.74 -9.95 -16.42
CA LEU A 786 31.40 -9.34 -16.46
C LEU A 786 31.19 -8.43 -17.68
N ASP A 787 31.56 -8.92 -18.87
CA ASP A 787 31.22 -8.27 -20.14
C ASP A 787 29.69 -8.18 -20.29
N TRP A 788 29.19 -7.00 -20.65
CA TRP A 788 27.75 -6.76 -20.76
C TRP A 788 27.08 -7.68 -21.81
N GLY A 789 27.75 -7.95 -22.93
CA GLY A 789 27.21 -8.82 -23.98
C GLY A 789 27.11 -10.28 -23.52
N LEU A 790 28.09 -10.76 -22.75
CA LEU A 790 28.00 -12.08 -22.12
C LEU A 790 26.84 -12.16 -21.12
N HIS A 791 26.56 -11.10 -20.36
CA HIS A 791 25.38 -11.07 -19.49
C HIS A 791 24.07 -11.17 -20.28
N GLN A 792 23.96 -10.47 -21.42
CA GLN A 792 22.79 -10.62 -22.31
C GLN A 792 22.65 -12.08 -22.81
N MET A 793 23.77 -12.75 -23.13
CA MET A 793 23.79 -14.16 -23.55
C MET A 793 23.46 -15.13 -22.40
N ASP A 794 23.81 -14.77 -21.16
CA ASP A 794 23.51 -15.56 -19.98
C ASP A 794 22.02 -15.48 -19.59
N THR A 795 21.36 -14.38 -19.92
CA THR A 795 19.97 -14.05 -19.53
C THR A 795 18.93 -14.21 -20.65
N THR A 796 19.38 -14.51 -21.88
CA THR A 796 18.51 -14.78 -23.04
C THR A 796 18.76 -16.19 -23.58
N VAL A 797 17.76 -16.75 -24.27
CA VAL A 797 17.93 -17.93 -25.10
C VAL A 797 17.04 -17.86 -26.34
N GLU A 798 17.57 -18.30 -27.47
CA GLU A 798 16.88 -18.21 -28.75
C GLU A 798 15.86 -19.34 -28.94
N SER A 799 14.73 -19.01 -29.57
CA SER A 799 13.73 -20.00 -29.97
C SER A 799 13.98 -20.50 -31.39
N LYS A 800 14.34 -21.78 -31.53
CA LYS A 800 14.58 -22.40 -32.84
C LYS A 800 13.32 -22.56 -33.69
N ASP A 801 12.14 -22.51 -33.07
CA ASP A 801 10.86 -22.67 -33.77
C ASP A 801 10.37 -21.36 -34.41
N ILE A 802 10.90 -20.22 -33.96
CA ILE A 802 10.58 -18.88 -34.49
C ILE A 802 11.59 -18.47 -35.58
N ALA A 803 12.84 -18.91 -35.44
CA ALA A 803 13.93 -18.56 -36.33
C ALA A 803 13.59 -18.85 -37.81
N GLY A 804 14.01 -17.93 -38.70
CA GLY A 804 13.88 -18.09 -40.15
C GLY A 804 12.61 -17.47 -40.77
N SER A 805 11.51 -17.33 -40.03
CA SER A 805 10.31 -16.63 -40.50
C SER A 805 10.27 -15.18 -40.05
N HIS A 806 10.34 -14.24 -41.00
CA HIS A 806 10.28 -12.79 -40.71
C HIS A 806 9.00 -12.43 -39.93
N PHE A 807 7.86 -12.97 -40.33
CA PHE A 807 6.59 -12.70 -39.65
C PHE A 807 6.62 -13.20 -38.20
N MET A 808 7.08 -14.43 -37.97
CA MET A 808 7.14 -15.00 -36.61
C MET A 808 8.13 -14.24 -35.74
N VAL A 809 9.31 -13.90 -36.28
CA VAL A 809 10.32 -13.10 -35.58
C VAL A 809 9.74 -11.77 -35.12
N LEU A 810 9.02 -11.07 -35.99
CA LEU A 810 8.46 -9.76 -35.69
C LEU A 810 7.28 -9.82 -34.71
N THR A 811 6.55 -10.95 -34.65
CA THR A 811 5.31 -11.08 -33.88
C THR A 811 5.43 -11.91 -32.61
N HIS A 812 6.56 -12.57 -32.37
CA HIS A 812 6.80 -13.45 -31.21
C HIS A 812 8.15 -13.18 -30.52
N PHE A 813 8.68 -11.97 -30.61
CA PHE A 813 9.98 -11.58 -30.04
C PHE A 813 11.14 -12.49 -30.48
N GLY A 814 11.16 -12.90 -31.76
CA GLY A 814 12.23 -13.77 -32.26
C GLY A 814 13.55 -13.03 -32.48
N ASN A 815 14.62 -13.79 -32.69
CA ASN A 815 15.98 -13.27 -32.72
C ASN A 815 16.36 -12.54 -31.42
N HIS A 816 15.84 -13.02 -30.30
CA HIS A 816 15.78 -12.33 -29.02
C HIS A 816 17.16 -11.92 -28.50
N THR A 817 18.13 -12.83 -28.56
CA THR A 817 19.49 -12.57 -28.09
C THR A 817 20.16 -11.45 -28.88
N LEU A 818 20.02 -11.43 -30.21
CA LEU A 818 20.59 -10.36 -31.03
C LEU A 818 19.84 -9.04 -30.85
N HIS A 819 18.52 -9.11 -30.62
CA HIS A 819 17.72 -7.93 -30.29
C HIS A 819 18.20 -7.28 -29.00
N HIS A 820 18.48 -8.07 -27.96
CA HIS A 820 19.06 -7.56 -26.70
C HIS A 820 20.44 -6.92 -26.90
N LEU A 821 21.29 -7.52 -27.73
CA LEU A 821 22.63 -7.01 -27.99
C LEU A 821 22.63 -5.75 -28.87
N PHE A 822 21.68 -5.64 -29.81
CA PHE A 822 21.58 -4.57 -30.80
C PHE A 822 20.13 -4.11 -31.03
N PRO A 823 19.48 -3.51 -30.00
CA PRO A 823 18.04 -3.27 -30.01
C PRO A 823 17.56 -2.27 -31.07
N THR A 824 18.46 -1.42 -31.55
CA THR A 824 18.16 -0.41 -32.59
C THR A 824 18.13 -0.99 -34.00
N ILE A 825 18.62 -2.21 -34.20
CA ILE A 825 18.59 -2.91 -35.49
C ILE A 825 17.22 -3.56 -35.68
N ASP A 826 16.59 -3.30 -36.81
CA ASP A 826 15.29 -3.89 -37.16
C ASP A 826 15.32 -5.42 -37.09
N HIS A 827 14.29 -6.02 -36.49
CA HIS A 827 14.14 -7.47 -36.34
C HIS A 827 14.32 -8.25 -37.66
N GLY A 828 13.92 -7.67 -38.79
CA GLY A 828 14.10 -8.26 -40.12
C GLY A 828 15.56 -8.40 -40.55
N LEU A 829 16.47 -7.64 -39.95
CA LEU A 829 17.92 -7.68 -40.23
C LEU A 829 18.69 -8.60 -39.28
N LEU A 830 18.21 -8.82 -38.06
CA LEU A 830 18.95 -9.57 -37.03
C LEU A 830 19.38 -10.97 -37.50
N ARG A 831 18.54 -11.64 -38.30
CA ARG A 831 18.86 -12.98 -38.83
C ARG A 831 20.18 -13.06 -39.62
N TYR A 832 20.60 -11.95 -40.23
CA TYR A 832 21.82 -11.89 -41.03
C TYR A 832 23.08 -11.73 -40.16
N LEU A 833 22.92 -11.44 -38.87
CA LEU A 833 24.02 -11.24 -37.92
C LEU A 833 24.40 -12.52 -37.16
N TYR A 834 23.60 -13.59 -37.24
CA TYR A 834 23.92 -14.87 -36.59
C TYR A 834 25.28 -15.47 -36.99
N PRO A 835 25.71 -15.46 -38.27
CA PRO A 835 27.03 -15.98 -38.61
C PRO A 835 28.15 -15.26 -37.86
N VAL A 836 28.03 -13.95 -37.68
CA VAL A 836 28.99 -13.14 -36.93
C VAL A 836 28.93 -13.42 -35.43
N LEU A 837 27.73 -13.54 -34.87
CA LEU A 837 27.55 -13.91 -33.47
C LEU A 837 28.14 -15.29 -33.18
N GLN A 838 27.81 -16.30 -34.00
CA GLN A 838 28.31 -17.66 -33.85
C GLN A 838 29.83 -17.71 -33.94
N LYS A 839 30.41 -17.02 -34.93
CA LYS A 839 31.88 -16.95 -35.05
C LYS A 839 32.53 -16.28 -33.84
N THR A 840 31.90 -15.25 -33.29
CA THR A 840 32.41 -14.57 -32.09
C THR A 840 32.26 -15.45 -30.85
N CYS A 841 31.15 -16.18 -30.71
CA CYS A 841 30.99 -17.18 -29.67
C CYS A 841 32.08 -18.26 -29.75
N GLU A 842 32.39 -18.78 -30.94
CA GLU A 842 33.47 -19.74 -31.13
C GLU A 842 34.84 -19.19 -30.68
N ASP A 843 35.17 -17.95 -31.09
CA ASP A 843 36.46 -17.34 -30.78
C ASP A 843 36.64 -17.07 -29.27
N PHE A 844 35.55 -16.84 -28.54
CA PHE A 844 35.54 -16.63 -27.08
C PHE A 844 35.22 -17.91 -26.28
N GLY A 845 35.04 -19.06 -26.95
CA GLY A 845 34.71 -20.33 -26.30
C GLY A 845 33.35 -20.36 -25.60
N ILE A 846 32.39 -19.57 -26.09
CA ILE A 846 31.03 -19.43 -25.55
C ILE A 846 30.07 -20.35 -26.31
N GLU A 847 29.25 -21.13 -25.60
CA GLU A 847 28.21 -21.94 -26.21
C GLU A 847 26.97 -21.09 -26.57
N PHE A 848 26.55 -21.15 -27.83
CA PHE A 848 25.29 -20.55 -28.27
C PHE A 848 24.13 -21.55 -28.12
N ARG A 849 23.14 -21.21 -27.29
CA ARG A 849 22.02 -22.11 -26.93
C ARG A 849 20.75 -21.76 -27.70
N THR A 850 20.02 -22.78 -28.13
CA THR A 850 18.68 -22.63 -28.74
C THR A 850 17.72 -23.67 -28.18
N TYR A 851 16.48 -23.26 -27.86
CA TYR A 851 15.44 -24.15 -27.33
C TYR A 851 14.18 -24.11 -28.20
N SER A 852 13.32 -25.12 -28.09
CA SER A 852 11.97 -25.07 -28.66
C SER A 852 11.05 -24.19 -27.79
N MET A 853 10.01 -23.62 -28.38
CA MET A 853 8.99 -22.84 -27.66
C MET A 853 8.38 -23.63 -26.51
N LEU A 854 8.09 -24.92 -26.73
CA LEU A 854 7.55 -25.78 -25.68
C LEU A 854 8.52 -25.94 -24.50
N LYS A 855 9.84 -26.00 -24.77
CA LYS A 855 10.86 -26.04 -23.72
C LYS A 855 10.91 -24.71 -22.97
N LEU A 856 10.83 -23.57 -23.66
CA LEU A 856 10.79 -22.25 -23.02
C LEU A 856 9.58 -22.08 -22.10
N VAL A 857 8.39 -22.44 -22.59
CA VAL A 857 7.14 -22.40 -21.80
C VAL A 857 7.24 -23.28 -20.56
N ARG A 858 7.70 -24.52 -20.72
CA ARG A 858 7.91 -25.42 -19.57
C ARG A 858 8.93 -24.84 -18.60
N GLY A 859 10.02 -24.27 -19.11
CA GLY A 859 11.08 -23.64 -18.31
C GLY A 859 10.56 -22.48 -17.47
N GLN A 860 9.73 -21.60 -18.02
CA GLN A 860 9.14 -20.49 -17.28
C GLN A 860 8.36 -20.94 -16.04
N PHE A 861 7.51 -21.96 -16.16
CA PHE A 861 6.79 -22.51 -15.02
C PHE A 861 7.72 -23.22 -14.02
N GLN A 862 8.78 -23.86 -14.49
CA GLN A 862 9.83 -24.41 -13.62
C GLN A 862 10.57 -23.32 -12.85
N GLN A 863 10.82 -22.17 -13.48
CA GLN A 863 11.46 -21.01 -12.86
C GLN A 863 10.57 -20.36 -11.79
N LEU A 864 9.27 -20.22 -12.04
CA LEU A 864 8.31 -19.81 -11.01
C LEU A 864 8.39 -20.75 -9.79
N ALA A 865 8.60 -22.05 -10.02
CA ALA A 865 8.78 -23.02 -8.96
C ALA A 865 10.20 -23.09 -8.36
N ARG A 866 11.19 -22.38 -8.89
CA ARG A 866 12.60 -22.43 -8.44
C ARG A 866 12.79 -21.53 -7.21
N ILE A 867 13.40 -22.08 -6.15
CA ILE A 867 13.70 -21.35 -4.89
C ILE A 867 15.18 -21.41 -4.50
N LYS A 868 15.98 -22.26 -5.16
CA LYS A 868 17.40 -22.41 -4.91
C LYS A 868 18.17 -21.75 -6.05
N PRO A 869 19.17 -20.92 -5.75
CA PRO A 869 20.10 -20.44 -6.75
C PRO A 869 20.87 -21.56 -7.44
N ARG A 870 21.25 -21.32 -8.68
CA ARG A 870 22.20 -22.16 -9.40
C ARG A 870 23.63 -21.90 -8.91
N THR A 871 24.41 -22.96 -8.69
CA THR A 871 25.79 -22.88 -8.18
C THR A 871 26.85 -23.09 -9.25
N ASP A 872 26.45 -23.39 -10.48
CA ASP A 872 27.30 -23.58 -11.65
C ASP A 872 27.13 -22.43 -12.67
N LEU A 873 28.20 -22.18 -13.43
CA LEU A 873 28.20 -21.24 -14.55
C LEU A 873 27.40 -21.87 -15.71
N GLY A 874 26.24 -21.29 -16.03
CA GLY A 874 25.31 -21.85 -17.02
C GLY A 874 25.80 -21.87 -18.47
N LEU A 875 26.90 -21.18 -18.75
CA LEU A 875 27.65 -21.26 -20.00
C LEU A 875 29.08 -21.68 -19.62
N THR A 876 29.39 -22.97 -19.76
CA THR A 876 30.75 -23.48 -19.56
C THR A 876 31.63 -23.06 -20.74
N LYS A 877 32.87 -22.63 -20.46
CA LYS A 877 33.93 -22.67 -21.49
C LYS A 877 34.02 -24.12 -21.96
N ARG A 878 33.94 -24.39 -23.27
CA ARG A 878 34.38 -25.70 -23.78
C ARG A 878 35.85 -25.84 -23.36
N LEU A 879 36.12 -26.77 -22.45
CA LEU A 879 37.47 -27.15 -22.07
C LEU A 879 38.24 -27.71 -23.26
#